data_AF-A0A374UKH3-F1
#
_entry.id   AF-A0A374UKH3-F1
#
_cell.length_a   1.000
_cell.length_b   1.000
_cell.length_c   1.000
_cell.angle_alpha   90.00
_cell.angle_beta   90.00
_cell.angle_gamma   90.00
#
_symmetry.space_group_name_H-M   'P 1'
#
loop_
_entity.id
_entity.type
_entity.pdbx_description
1 polymer ?
#
loop_
_entity_poly.entity_id
_entity_poly.type
_entity_poly.pdbx_seq_one_letter_code
_entity_poly.pdbx_strand_id
1 'polypeptide(L)'
;MTKIKKWCALVLSVMLVITAGIVSVNAADADATTEEVGAASAETGITIHYQNSELAQPYVYLWNSLPTNSAMSDSYPGEKMTASSNGWFTYVINDVTAVNMIFTDKDGKQYSPELRRTTGEWWYKNKRWTKYNPDEIDPVDSVDMREESIYFVMTTRFYDGDTGNNVHCWDDTQANNPDSDPAWRGDFKGLADKLDYIKALGFSAIWITPVVTNGSGYDYHGYHAMDFSTVDVRYESDDFTYQDLIDEVHAKGMKIIQDVVFQHTGNFGEAYFCNLFEKDTTKDLSNLEESMIPTDLLLDTYGLNSAEEYWAQKPGIQYSERLNLMKNTTYSSDVGNSTGSLPDAKDYDSAKISNSDTFNANNYYHTGYFQSLNWDDWTCKFAQIAGDCVDLNTENPAVAEHIVDVYSDYINMGVDGFRVDTVRHIPRLALNLMYNDQLYAAAKASGNNNFLMFGEICTRYTQIWYRGHAEESTPYYTWKESNNKWADLWSYGTSAEDINNNMNVVFDHYLEEDDPTDEPTSENAFLNGITYHTPDRSMASGMEGIDFQMHRMFGNASSAYNFAKSTDQYYNDATYNVMYVDSHDYAPEQPDEKSRFAGGTQTWAENLDLMFTFRGIPCVYYGSEVEFQKGEVIDVGPNAPLSTTGRAYYGDYLEGDVTATDFSEYTASGTVAETLASPLSVHLSKLNAIRRAIPALQKGQYTASDSYVTGGDMSYIRRYTSAEDGIDSLALVTVSSGATFKNIPNGRYVDAVTGDVKNVTNGTLTVSKIGKANMRVYVCCANGFTGIDGQIGGTSSFLK
;
A
#
# COMPACT_ATOMS: atom_id res chain seq x y z
N MET A 1 10.25 40.73 4.17
CA MET A 1 10.05 39.67 5.19
C MET A 1 11.33 38.84 5.43
N THR A 2 12.50 39.48 5.57
CA THR A 2 13.81 38.76 5.64
C THR A 2 14.62 39.03 6.91
N LYS A 3 14.06 39.78 7.88
CA LYS A 3 14.70 40.05 9.18
C LYS A 3 14.05 39.36 10.39
N ILE A 4 12.83 38.81 10.23
CA ILE A 4 12.11 38.08 11.29
C ILE A 4 12.57 36.60 11.36
N LYS A 5 12.90 35.97 10.23
CA LYS A 5 13.43 34.58 10.20
C LYS A 5 14.79 34.41 10.89
N LYS A 6 15.60 35.47 11.01
CA LYS A 6 16.90 35.43 11.73
C LYS A 6 16.75 35.53 13.25
N TRP A 7 15.61 35.96 13.77
CA TRP A 7 15.37 36.04 15.22
C TRP A 7 14.81 34.73 15.79
N CYS A 8 14.00 33.99 15.04
CA CYS A 8 13.48 32.69 15.51
C CYS A 8 14.59 31.63 15.67
N ALA A 9 15.58 31.59 14.77
CA ALA A 9 16.72 30.66 14.86
C ALA A 9 17.65 30.93 16.07
N LEU A 10 17.72 32.18 16.55
CA LEU A 10 18.53 32.55 17.73
C LEU A 10 17.79 32.32 19.06
N VAL A 11 16.45 32.31 19.05
CA VAL A 11 15.63 32.07 20.25
C VAL A 11 15.51 30.56 20.54
N LEU A 12 15.46 29.71 19.51
CA LEU A 12 15.48 28.25 19.67
C LEU A 12 16.80 27.71 20.25
N SER A 13 17.93 28.36 19.94
CA SER A 13 19.26 27.96 20.43
C SER A 13 19.53 28.37 21.90
N VAL A 14 18.70 29.23 22.49
CA VAL A 14 18.85 29.68 23.90
C VAL A 14 17.88 28.95 24.85
N MET A 15 16.82 28.33 24.36
CA MET A 15 15.88 27.56 25.22
C MET A 15 16.33 26.13 25.54
N LEU A 16 17.31 25.56 24.81
CA LEU A 16 17.79 24.19 25.04
C LEU A 16 18.88 24.04 26.14
N VAL A 17 19.25 25.13 26.83
CA VAL A 17 20.32 25.11 27.85
C VAL A 17 19.81 24.91 29.28
N ILE A 18 18.49 24.73 29.50
CA ILE A 18 17.92 24.52 30.85
C ILE A 18 16.91 23.36 30.86
N THR A 19 17.36 22.15 30.57
CA THR A 19 16.72 20.90 31.06
C THR A 19 17.72 19.75 31.03
N ALA A 20 18.89 19.94 31.66
CA ALA A 20 19.76 18.84 32.04
C ALA A 20 19.91 18.87 33.56
N GLY A 21 19.16 18.01 34.26
CA GLY A 21 19.38 17.80 35.69
C GLY A 21 18.21 17.27 36.48
N ILE A 22 17.73 16.06 36.21
CA ILE A 22 17.23 15.17 37.26
C ILE A 22 17.76 13.76 36.97
N VAL A 23 18.87 13.43 37.64
CA VAL A 23 19.28 12.04 37.85
C VAL A 23 18.40 11.49 38.97
N SER A 24 17.50 10.56 38.66
CA SER A 24 16.88 9.73 39.68
C SER A 24 17.87 8.65 40.09
N VAL A 25 18.29 8.75 41.34
CA VAL A 25 19.20 7.82 42.01
C VAL A 25 18.38 6.63 42.48
N ASN A 26 18.61 5.43 41.94
CA ASN A 26 18.22 4.20 42.62
C ASN A 26 19.48 3.50 43.13
N ALA A 27 19.53 3.31 44.45
CA ALA A 27 20.60 2.65 45.17
C ALA A 27 20.19 1.23 45.57
N ALA A 28 21.11 0.29 45.32
CA ALA A 28 21.30 -1.03 45.95
C ALA A 28 20.17 -2.09 45.72
N ASP A 29 20.45 -3.36 45.41
CA ASP A 29 21.47 -4.24 45.98
C ASP A 29 21.99 -5.30 44.98
N ALA A 30 23.12 -5.89 45.37
CA ALA A 30 23.99 -6.76 44.60
C ALA A 30 23.48 -8.21 44.37
N ASP A 31 24.02 -8.79 43.28
CA ASP A 31 24.72 -10.10 43.23
C ASP A 31 24.17 -11.04 42.14
N ALA A 32 24.74 -10.94 40.93
CA ALA A 32 24.83 -12.04 39.97
C ALA A 32 25.84 -11.68 38.87
N THR A 33 26.88 -12.51 38.75
CA THR A 33 27.89 -12.47 37.69
C THR A 33 27.26 -12.63 36.31
N THR A 34 27.30 -11.58 35.48
CA THR A 34 27.04 -11.66 34.04
C THR A 34 28.34 -11.52 33.27
N GLU A 35 28.54 -12.45 32.34
CA GLU A 35 29.59 -12.40 31.33
C GLU A 35 29.46 -11.11 30.52
N GLU A 36 30.57 -10.40 30.30
CA GLU A 36 30.63 -9.26 29.39
C GLU A 36 30.29 -9.74 27.97
N VAL A 37 29.05 -9.50 27.55
CA VAL A 37 28.70 -9.44 26.14
C VAL A 37 29.37 -8.18 25.61
N GLY A 38 30.40 -8.34 24.78
CA GLY A 38 31.08 -7.22 24.15
C GLY A 38 30.08 -6.39 23.35
N ALA A 39 29.86 -5.15 23.76
CA ALA A 39 29.12 -4.17 22.97
C ALA A 39 29.84 -4.03 21.61
N ALA A 40 29.14 -4.37 20.52
CA ALA A 40 29.61 -4.06 19.19
C ALA A 40 29.90 -2.55 19.12
N SER A 41 31.08 -2.17 18.62
CA SER A 41 31.35 -0.76 18.34
C SER A 41 30.31 -0.28 17.32
N ALA A 42 29.43 0.64 17.71
CA ALA A 42 28.48 1.23 16.78
C ALA A 42 29.27 1.78 15.58
N GLU A 43 28.91 1.35 14.37
CA GLU A 43 29.46 1.95 13.17
C GLU A 43 29.16 3.45 13.20
N THR A 44 30.18 4.25 12.89
CA THR A 44 30.06 5.70 12.86
C THR A 44 30.61 6.21 11.53
N GLY A 45 29.93 7.21 10.97
CA GLY A 45 30.30 7.85 9.72
C GLY A 45 29.27 7.67 8.62
N ILE A 46 29.16 8.69 7.78
CA ILE A 46 28.20 8.77 6.67
C ILE A 46 28.97 9.15 5.41
N THR A 47 28.86 8.33 4.37
CA THR A 47 29.37 8.63 3.02
C THR A 47 28.18 8.95 2.13
N ILE A 48 28.21 10.11 1.50
CA ILE A 48 27.14 10.61 0.63
C ILE A 48 27.67 10.73 -0.78
N HIS A 49 26.96 10.13 -1.73
CA HIS A 49 27.14 10.33 -3.17
C HIS A 49 25.95 11.09 -3.72
N TYR A 50 26.19 12.19 -4.41
CA TYR A 50 25.16 13.05 -4.97
C TYR A 50 25.35 13.25 -6.47
N GLN A 51 24.28 13.10 -7.24
CA GLN A 51 24.25 13.43 -8.66
C GLN A 51 23.00 14.25 -8.98
N ASN A 52 23.20 15.38 -9.67
CA ASN A 52 22.13 16.21 -10.19
C ASN A 52 22.57 16.82 -11.53
N SER A 53 21.75 16.63 -12.56
CA SER A 53 22.06 17.07 -13.94
C SER A 53 22.09 18.59 -14.11
N GLU A 54 21.45 19.35 -13.21
CA GLU A 54 21.40 20.81 -13.22
C GLU A 54 22.52 21.47 -12.37
N LEU A 55 23.27 20.68 -11.59
CA LEU A 55 24.27 21.17 -10.64
C LEU A 55 25.66 20.63 -10.96
N ALA A 56 26.45 21.43 -11.70
CA ALA A 56 27.79 21.03 -12.14
C ALA A 56 28.83 20.92 -11.01
N GLN A 57 28.61 21.55 -9.85
CA GLN A 57 29.46 21.43 -8.67
C GLN A 57 28.61 21.64 -7.40
N PRO A 58 28.26 20.57 -6.69
CA PRO A 58 27.50 20.63 -5.46
C PRO A 58 28.37 20.99 -4.25
N TYR A 59 27.73 21.66 -3.31
CA TYR A 59 28.15 21.89 -1.94
C TYR A 59 27.14 21.24 -1.00
N VAL A 60 27.59 20.80 0.17
CA VAL A 60 26.73 20.20 1.20
C VAL A 60 26.79 21.06 2.46
N TYR A 61 25.62 21.53 2.90
CA TYR A 61 25.48 22.27 4.15
C TYR A 61 24.88 21.36 5.22
N LEU A 62 25.56 21.22 6.36
CA LEU A 62 25.26 20.25 7.41
C LEU A 62 24.84 20.93 8.72
N TRP A 63 23.84 20.38 9.41
CA TRP A 63 23.46 20.81 10.76
C TRP A 63 22.88 19.64 11.58
N ASN A 64 22.72 19.85 12.90
CA ASN A 64 22.12 18.87 13.83
C ASN A 64 22.73 17.45 13.73
N SER A 65 24.06 17.36 13.74
CA SER A 65 24.73 16.05 13.76
C SER A 65 24.61 15.38 15.13
N LEU A 66 24.47 14.05 15.13
CA LEU A 66 24.48 13.20 16.31
C LEU A 66 25.74 12.32 16.33
N PRO A 67 26.26 11.90 17.50
CA PRO A 67 25.74 12.16 18.84
C PRO A 67 26.07 13.58 19.34
N THR A 68 26.95 14.29 18.64
CA THR A 68 27.33 15.67 18.94
C THR A 68 27.21 16.52 17.69
N ASN A 69 26.90 17.81 17.85
CA ASN A 69 26.86 18.81 16.78
C ASN A 69 28.27 19.15 16.23
N SER A 70 29.15 18.16 16.11
CA SER A 70 30.57 18.31 15.75
C SER A 70 30.81 18.36 14.23
N ALA A 71 29.88 17.88 13.40
CA ALA A 71 30.04 17.80 11.95
C ALA A 71 29.23 18.85 11.18
N MET A 72 28.86 19.96 11.82
CA MET A 72 28.09 21.03 11.18
C MET A 72 28.95 21.91 10.28
N SER A 73 28.36 22.48 9.22
CA SER A 73 29.05 23.43 8.36
C SER A 73 29.29 24.77 9.06
N ASP A 74 30.52 25.29 8.98
CA ASP A 74 30.90 26.56 9.61
C ASP A 74 30.25 27.79 8.94
N SER A 75 29.86 27.67 7.67
CA SER A 75 29.25 28.77 6.91
C SER A 75 28.38 28.28 5.76
N TYR A 76 27.37 29.08 5.40
CA TYR A 76 26.58 28.89 4.19
C TYR A 76 27.38 29.40 2.96
N PRO A 77 27.45 28.66 1.84
CA PRO A 77 26.54 27.59 1.41
C PRO A 77 26.97 26.14 1.75
N GLY A 78 27.93 25.94 2.65
CA GLY A 78 28.41 24.61 3.03
C GLY A 78 29.72 24.22 2.35
N GLU A 79 30.09 22.95 2.48
CA GLU A 79 31.38 22.41 2.06
C GLU A 79 31.33 21.87 0.63
N LYS A 80 32.40 22.08 -0.13
CA LYS A 80 32.47 21.63 -1.53
C LYS A 80 32.58 20.11 -1.59
N MET A 81 31.68 19.44 -2.31
CA MET A 81 31.77 17.98 -2.51
C MET A 81 32.85 17.61 -3.54
N THR A 82 33.43 16.42 -3.40
CA THR A 82 34.53 15.94 -4.26
C THR A 82 33.98 15.17 -5.45
N ALA A 83 34.32 15.57 -6.67
CA ALA A 83 33.90 14.85 -7.87
C ALA A 83 34.45 13.41 -7.90
N SER A 84 33.59 12.46 -8.28
CA SER A 84 33.90 11.05 -8.54
C SER A 84 33.50 10.68 -9.98
N SER A 85 33.51 9.39 -10.34
CA SER A 85 33.19 8.92 -11.69
C SER A 85 31.71 9.17 -12.07
N ASN A 86 31.41 9.17 -13.37
CA ASN A 86 30.05 9.26 -13.92
C ASN A 86 29.22 10.47 -13.44
N GLY A 87 29.87 11.58 -13.07
CA GLY A 87 29.17 12.80 -12.65
C GLY A 87 28.66 12.78 -11.21
N TRP A 88 29.07 11.78 -10.41
CA TRP A 88 28.82 11.75 -8.97
C TRP A 88 29.76 12.68 -8.21
N PHE A 89 29.31 13.10 -7.04
CA PHE A 89 30.11 13.85 -6.07
C PHE A 89 29.98 13.21 -4.69
N THR A 90 31.12 13.03 -4.02
CA THR A 90 31.19 12.35 -2.73
C THR A 90 31.53 13.34 -1.61
N TYR A 91 30.90 13.15 -0.45
CA TYR A 91 31.26 13.80 0.80
C TYR A 91 31.24 12.78 1.95
N VAL A 92 32.24 12.83 2.83
CA VAL A 92 32.39 11.89 3.96
C VAL A 92 32.31 12.66 5.25
N ILE A 93 31.45 12.18 6.15
CA ILE A 93 31.19 12.76 7.47
C ILE A 93 31.63 11.71 8.48
N ASN A 94 32.67 11.99 9.26
CA ASN A 94 33.21 11.03 10.22
C ASN A 94 32.56 11.20 11.61
N ASP A 95 32.60 10.15 12.42
CA ASP A 95 32.23 10.19 13.85
C ASP A 95 30.80 10.68 14.14
N VAL A 96 29.88 10.47 13.20
CA VAL A 96 28.45 10.79 13.35
C VAL A 96 27.56 9.56 13.19
N THR A 97 26.42 9.57 13.86
CA THR A 97 25.36 8.56 13.73
C THR A 97 24.16 9.07 12.93
N ALA A 98 23.96 10.38 12.86
CA ALA A 98 22.97 11.03 12.02
C ALA A 98 23.37 12.48 11.72
N VAL A 99 22.85 13.06 10.63
CA VAL A 99 23.06 14.46 10.28
C VAL A 99 21.97 14.99 9.35
N ASN A 100 21.62 16.26 9.48
CA ASN A 100 20.74 16.95 8.54
C ASN A 100 21.58 17.67 7.47
N MET A 101 21.09 17.69 6.23
CA MET A 101 21.83 18.23 5.09
C MET A 101 20.93 18.87 4.02
N ILE A 102 21.53 19.78 3.24
CA ILE A 102 21.02 20.24 1.94
C ILE A 102 22.14 20.32 0.93
N PHE A 103 21.80 20.17 -0.35
CA PHE A 103 22.71 20.37 -1.47
C PHE A 103 22.50 21.74 -2.11
N THR A 104 23.58 22.49 -2.31
CA THR A 104 23.55 23.85 -2.86
C THR A 104 24.60 24.04 -3.95
N ASP A 105 24.51 25.17 -4.67
CA ASP A 105 25.63 25.69 -5.46
C ASP A 105 26.57 26.59 -4.63
N LYS A 106 27.61 27.11 -5.29
CA LYS A 106 28.61 28.03 -4.70
C LYS A 106 28.02 29.37 -4.23
N ASP A 107 26.87 29.77 -4.75
CA ASP A 107 26.21 31.05 -4.47
C ASP A 107 25.09 30.86 -3.43
N GLY A 108 24.83 29.61 -3.02
CA GLY A 108 23.84 29.23 -2.03
C GLY A 108 22.43 29.09 -2.57
N LYS A 109 22.25 28.81 -3.86
CA LYS A 109 20.97 28.30 -4.36
C LYS A 109 20.84 26.83 -3.92
N GLN A 110 19.70 26.48 -3.33
CA GLN A 110 19.37 25.13 -2.89
C GLN A 110 18.83 24.27 -4.04
N TYR A 111 19.25 23.00 -4.09
CA TYR A 111 18.92 22.01 -5.13
C TYR A 111 18.31 20.71 -4.60
N SER A 112 18.08 20.63 -3.28
CA SER A 112 17.41 19.51 -2.62
C SER A 112 16.44 20.02 -1.56
N PRO A 113 15.45 19.24 -1.11
CA PRO A 113 14.77 19.51 0.16
C PRO A 113 15.76 19.40 1.34
N GLU A 114 15.28 19.68 2.56
CA GLU A 114 16.02 19.32 3.78
C GLU A 114 16.03 17.80 3.91
N LEU A 115 17.21 17.22 4.08
CA LEU A 115 17.42 15.77 4.10
C LEU A 115 18.06 15.37 5.43
N ARG A 116 17.86 14.11 5.83
CA ARG A 116 18.51 13.51 7.00
C ARG A 116 19.05 12.14 6.63
N ARG A 117 20.25 11.79 7.12
CA ARG A 117 20.82 10.45 6.96
C ARG A 117 21.51 9.96 8.22
N THR A 118 21.48 8.65 8.40
CA THR A 118 22.14 7.89 9.47
C THR A 118 23.42 7.24 8.94
N THR A 119 24.20 6.60 9.83
CA THR A 119 25.44 5.87 9.48
C THR A 119 25.27 5.01 8.22
N GLY A 120 26.27 5.04 7.33
CA GLY A 120 26.28 4.20 6.13
C GLY A 120 26.79 4.90 4.88
N GLU A 121 26.69 4.20 3.75
CA GLU A 121 26.97 4.73 2.42
C GLU A 121 25.65 4.94 1.66
N TRP A 122 25.44 6.16 1.17
CA TRP A 122 24.16 6.61 0.65
C TRP A 122 24.34 7.32 -0.69
N TRP A 123 23.43 7.04 -1.62
CA TRP A 123 23.42 7.63 -2.96
C TRP A 123 22.12 8.41 -3.15
N TYR A 124 22.22 9.64 -3.66
CA TYR A 124 21.08 10.52 -3.93
C TYR A 124 21.06 10.98 -5.38
N LYS A 125 19.98 10.64 -6.08
CA LYS A 125 19.72 10.99 -7.48
C LYS A 125 18.23 11.07 -7.73
N ASN A 126 17.80 12.02 -8.57
CA ASN A 126 16.39 12.20 -8.94
C ASN A 126 15.43 12.27 -7.74
N LYS A 127 15.83 13.00 -6.70
CA LYS A 127 15.12 13.14 -5.42
C LYS A 127 15.01 11.88 -4.56
N ARG A 128 15.57 10.75 -4.98
CA ARG A 128 15.53 9.46 -4.28
C ARG A 128 16.86 9.11 -3.64
N TRP A 129 16.79 8.50 -2.46
CA TRP A 129 17.91 7.89 -1.77
C TRP A 129 17.98 6.38 -2.02
N THR A 130 19.19 5.83 -2.08
CA THR A 130 19.45 4.39 -2.12
C THR A 130 20.71 4.04 -1.31
N LYS A 131 20.80 2.79 -0.83
CA LYS A 131 22.02 2.22 -0.20
C LYS A 131 23.03 1.65 -1.20
N TYR A 132 22.66 1.56 -2.47
CA TYR A 132 23.50 1.07 -3.58
C TYR A 132 23.68 2.14 -4.66
N ASN A 133 24.72 1.98 -5.48
CA ASN A 133 25.02 2.88 -6.59
C ASN A 133 23.92 2.84 -7.67
N PRO A 134 23.17 3.93 -7.93
CA PRO A 134 22.09 3.98 -8.91
C PRO A 134 22.51 3.88 -10.38
N ASP A 135 23.82 3.88 -10.68
CA ASP A 135 24.31 3.59 -12.03
C ASP A 135 24.47 2.07 -12.28
N GLU A 136 24.31 1.25 -11.24
CA GLU A 136 24.23 -0.21 -11.33
C GLU A 136 22.76 -0.64 -11.46
N ILE A 137 22.52 -1.90 -11.87
CA ILE A 137 21.16 -2.42 -11.97
C ILE A 137 20.59 -2.45 -10.55
N ASP A 138 19.54 -1.66 -10.32
CA ASP A 138 18.75 -1.72 -9.11
C ASP A 138 18.10 -3.11 -9.02
N PRO A 139 18.48 -3.96 -8.06
CA PRO A 139 17.95 -5.32 -7.96
C PRO A 139 16.47 -5.33 -7.53
N VAL A 140 15.94 -4.24 -6.99
CA VAL A 140 14.55 -4.11 -6.54
C VAL A 140 13.70 -3.45 -7.64
N ASP A 141 14.08 -2.25 -8.09
CA ASP A 141 13.31 -1.50 -9.10
C ASP A 141 13.32 -2.17 -10.48
N SER A 142 14.27 -3.07 -10.78
CA SER A 142 14.30 -3.81 -12.05
C SER A 142 13.28 -4.95 -12.13
N VAL A 143 12.70 -5.36 -11.01
CA VAL A 143 11.76 -6.49 -10.93
C VAL A 143 10.34 -6.02 -11.22
N ASP A 144 9.64 -6.72 -12.12
CA ASP A 144 8.21 -6.51 -12.38
C ASP A 144 7.38 -6.93 -11.16
N MET A 145 6.39 -6.14 -10.75
CA MET A 145 5.56 -6.44 -9.57
C MET A 145 4.82 -7.78 -9.61
N ARG A 146 4.59 -8.35 -10.80
CA ARG A 146 3.98 -9.69 -10.94
C ARG A 146 4.89 -10.83 -10.48
N GLU A 147 6.19 -10.57 -10.39
CA GLU A 147 7.17 -11.50 -9.83
C GLU A 147 7.10 -11.59 -8.31
N GLU A 148 6.48 -10.58 -7.68
CA GLU A 148 6.36 -10.48 -6.23
C GLU A 148 5.21 -11.33 -5.67
N SER A 149 5.28 -11.51 -4.35
CA SER A 149 4.16 -11.87 -3.49
C SER A 149 4.11 -10.87 -2.34
N ILE A 150 2.90 -10.44 -2.00
CA ILE A 150 2.64 -9.34 -1.07
C ILE A 150 2.24 -9.90 0.29
N TYR A 151 2.85 -9.38 1.35
CA TYR A 151 2.42 -9.58 2.72
C TYR A 151 1.76 -8.28 3.23
N PHE A 152 0.45 -8.30 3.46
CA PHE A 152 -0.30 -7.10 3.87
C PHE A 152 -0.31 -6.99 5.40
N VAL A 153 0.24 -5.88 5.88
CA VAL A 153 0.46 -5.58 7.29
C VAL A 153 -0.34 -4.35 7.70
N MET A 154 -1.03 -4.44 8.82
CA MET A 154 -1.53 -3.27 9.52
C MET A 154 -0.49 -2.88 10.58
N THR A 155 0.29 -1.84 10.28
CA THR A 155 1.53 -1.51 10.99
C THR A 155 1.30 -1.36 12.51
N THR A 156 0.25 -0.65 12.90
CA THR A 156 -0.14 -0.41 14.31
C THR A 156 -0.48 -1.66 15.11
N ARG A 157 -0.63 -2.82 14.46
CA ARG A 157 -1.04 -4.07 15.11
C ARG A 157 -0.10 -5.24 14.81
N PHE A 158 1.02 -5.00 14.13
CA PHE A 158 1.94 -6.07 13.73
C PHE A 158 2.99 -6.37 14.78
N TYR A 159 3.85 -5.40 15.08
CA TYR A 159 4.90 -5.54 16.09
C TYR A 159 5.26 -4.19 16.70
N ASP A 160 5.31 -4.14 18.03
CA ASP A 160 5.71 -3.00 18.86
C ASP A 160 7.23 -3.02 19.03
N GLY A 161 7.92 -2.17 18.27
CA GLY A 161 9.37 -1.99 18.34
C GLY A 161 9.79 -0.86 19.27
N ASP A 162 8.85 0.05 19.60
CA ASP A 162 9.06 1.16 20.51
C ASP A 162 7.82 1.48 21.35
N THR A 163 7.73 0.83 22.51
CA THR A 163 6.65 1.09 23.47
C THR A 163 6.49 2.55 23.90
N GLY A 164 7.49 3.41 23.65
CA GLY A 164 7.45 4.84 23.95
C GLY A 164 6.50 5.66 23.08
N ASN A 165 6.12 5.15 21.89
CA ASN A 165 5.17 5.80 20.98
C ASN A 165 3.78 5.16 20.99
N ASN A 166 3.52 4.19 21.88
CA ASN A 166 2.22 3.57 22.05
C ASN A 166 1.17 4.57 22.56
N VAL A 167 0.01 4.64 21.89
CA VAL A 167 -1.03 5.64 22.18
C VAL A 167 -2.43 5.03 22.08
N HIS A 168 -3.27 5.35 23.07
CA HIS A 168 -4.71 5.07 23.00
C HIS A 168 -5.42 6.00 22.00
N CYS A 169 -6.31 5.44 21.19
CA CYS A 169 -7.27 6.26 20.43
C CYS A 169 -8.25 6.96 21.40
N TRP A 170 -8.82 8.10 20.99
CA TRP A 170 -9.73 8.86 21.85
C TRP A 170 -10.99 8.07 22.25
N ASP A 171 -11.46 7.17 21.38
CA ASP A 171 -12.61 6.30 21.61
C ASP A 171 -12.22 4.91 22.19
N ASP A 172 -10.96 4.69 22.60
CA ASP A 172 -10.53 3.38 23.16
C ASP A 172 -11.31 2.98 24.43
N THR A 173 -11.79 3.96 25.18
CA THR A 173 -12.66 3.69 26.35
C THR A 173 -13.97 3.03 25.93
N GLN A 174 -14.52 3.37 24.75
CA GLN A 174 -15.71 2.72 24.21
C GLN A 174 -15.40 1.29 23.75
N ALA A 175 -14.26 1.10 23.09
CA ALA A 175 -13.77 -0.21 22.68
C ALA A 175 -13.43 -1.10 23.89
N ASN A 176 -13.14 -0.50 25.04
CA ASN A 176 -12.67 -1.18 26.25
C ASN A 176 -11.34 -1.92 26.02
N ASN A 177 -10.44 -1.29 25.24
CA ASN A 177 -9.04 -1.72 25.13
C ASN A 177 -8.34 -1.55 26.48
N PRO A 178 -7.60 -2.56 26.99
CA PRO A 178 -6.84 -2.41 28.23
C PRO A 178 -5.60 -1.53 27.99
N ASP A 179 -5.07 -0.91 29.05
CA ASP A 179 -3.81 -0.13 29.00
C ASP A 179 -2.61 -0.89 28.41
N SER A 180 -2.65 -2.23 28.45
CA SER A 180 -1.62 -3.09 27.87
C SER A 180 -1.77 -3.38 26.37
N ASP A 181 -2.89 -2.96 25.75
CA ASP A 181 -3.17 -3.13 24.32
C ASP A 181 -3.81 -1.86 23.73
N PRO A 182 -3.11 -0.72 23.72
CA PRO A 182 -3.57 0.47 23.03
C PRO A 182 -3.75 0.22 21.53
N ALA A 183 -4.63 1.00 20.89
CA ALA A 183 -4.91 0.83 19.47
C ALA A 183 -3.67 1.08 18.58
N TRP A 184 -2.85 2.09 18.93
CA TRP A 184 -1.52 2.28 18.34
C TRP A 184 -0.50 1.46 19.14
N ARG A 185 -0.29 0.21 18.73
CA ARG A 185 0.65 -0.74 19.37
C ARG A 185 1.43 -1.50 18.29
N GLY A 186 2.25 -0.76 17.58
CA GLY A 186 3.07 -1.22 16.46
C GLY A 186 3.52 -0.04 15.61
N ASP A 187 4.73 -0.14 15.08
CA ASP A 187 5.45 1.01 14.55
C ASP A 187 6.43 0.58 13.44
N PHE A 188 7.11 1.56 12.82
CA PHE A 188 8.03 1.27 11.72
C PHE A 188 9.27 0.50 12.15
N LYS A 189 9.77 0.74 13.37
CA LYS A 189 10.93 0.03 13.92
C LYS A 189 10.60 -1.44 14.15
N GLY A 190 9.44 -1.72 14.73
CA GLY A 190 8.94 -3.06 14.96
C GLY A 190 8.69 -3.82 13.66
N LEU A 191 8.15 -3.15 12.63
CA LEU A 191 8.03 -3.76 11.30
C LEU A 191 9.41 -4.06 10.69
N ALA A 192 10.37 -3.15 10.77
CA ALA A 192 11.73 -3.35 10.30
C ALA A 192 12.42 -4.55 11.00
N ASP A 193 12.28 -4.66 12.32
CA ASP A 193 12.80 -5.77 13.13
C ASP A 193 12.27 -7.14 12.69
N LYS A 194 11.09 -7.18 12.06
CA LYS A 194 10.42 -8.41 11.64
C LYS A 194 10.40 -8.63 10.13
N LEU A 195 11.16 -7.86 9.34
CA LEU A 195 11.30 -8.12 7.90
C LEU A 195 11.88 -9.52 7.61
N ASP A 196 12.78 -10.02 8.45
CA ASP A 196 13.33 -11.38 8.29
C ASP A 196 12.29 -12.48 8.51
N TYR A 197 11.25 -12.25 9.32
CA TYR A 197 10.11 -13.16 9.43
C TYR A 197 9.32 -13.23 8.12
N ILE A 198 9.01 -12.07 7.54
CA ILE A 198 8.27 -11.95 6.28
C ILE A 198 9.08 -12.59 5.13
N LYS A 199 10.39 -12.36 5.12
CA LYS A 199 11.33 -12.98 4.17
C LYS A 199 11.47 -14.49 4.38
N ALA A 200 11.42 -14.98 5.62
CA ALA A 200 11.40 -16.41 5.95
C ALA A 200 10.14 -17.13 5.42
N LEU A 201 8.99 -16.45 5.39
CA LEU A 201 7.78 -16.92 4.71
C LEU A 201 7.90 -16.86 3.18
N GLY A 202 8.92 -16.18 2.65
CA GLY A 202 9.26 -16.10 1.24
C GLY A 202 8.65 -14.93 0.47
N PHE A 203 7.94 -14.02 1.16
CA PHE A 203 7.37 -12.81 0.55
C PHE A 203 8.47 -11.81 0.19
N SER A 204 8.29 -11.13 -0.95
CA SER A 204 9.23 -10.13 -1.45
C SER A 204 8.64 -8.73 -1.60
N ALA A 205 7.40 -8.53 -1.18
CA ALA A 205 6.81 -7.21 -1.01
C ALA A 205 5.98 -7.16 0.27
N ILE A 206 5.93 -5.99 0.92
CA ILE A 206 4.97 -5.66 1.96
C ILE A 206 3.98 -4.61 1.44
N TRP A 207 2.72 -4.72 1.84
CA TRP A 207 1.75 -3.62 1.76
C TRP A 207 1.48 -3.16 3.19
N ILE A 208 1.59 -1.86 3.46
CA ILE A 208 1.29 -1.26 4.76
C ILE A 208 0.11 -0.30 4.68
N THR A 209 -0.67 -0.21 5.76
CA THR A 209 -1.75 0.78 5.93
C THR A 209 -1.25 2.23 5.81
N PRO A 210 -2.13 3.24 5.64
CA PRO A 210 -1.68 4.59 5.37
C PRO A 210 -0.80 5.14 6.50
N VAL A 211 0.24 5.86 6.11
CA VAL A 211 1.28 6.38 7.00
C VAL A 211 1.08 7.84 7.38
N VAL A 212 0.16 8.54 6.70
CA VAL A 212 0.00 9.98 6.83
C VAL A 212 -0.51 10.38 8.21
N THR A 213 -0.30 11.62 8.63
CA THR A 213 -0.83 12.12 9.90
C THR A 213 -2.35 11.98 9.93
N ASN A 214 -2.83 11.29 10.95
CA ASN A 214 -4.24 10.91 11.12
C ASN A 214 -4.89 11.63 12.31
N GLY A 215 -6.21 11.78 12.26
CA GLY A 215 -6.98 12.35 13.35
C GLY A 215 -8.47 11.99 13.30
N SER A 216 -8.89 11.06 14.15
CA SER A 216 -10.30 10.79 14.45
C SER A 216 -10.42 10.06 15.81
N GLY A 217 -11.66 9.79 16.25
CA GLY A 217 -11.90 9.04 17.49
C GLY A 217 -11.26 7.65 17.52
N TYR A 218 -11.12 7.00 16.37
CA TYR A 218 -10.51 5.69 16.23
C TYR A 218 -9.69 5.64 14.94
N ASP A 219 -8.43 6.05 15.00
CA ASP A 219 -7.64 6.40 13.80
C ASP A 219 -6.39 5.52 13.57
N TYR A 220 -6.16 4.50 14.40
CA TYR A 220 -5.04 3.55 14.30
C TYR A 220 -4.90 2.83 12.95
N HIS A 221 -5.95 2.83 12.15
CA HIS A 221 -5.97 2.20 10.83
C HIS A 221 -5.43 3.11 9.71
N GLY A 222 -5.31 4.43 9.93
CA GLY A 222 -4.64 5.36 9.01
C GLY A 222 -5.52 6.05 7.94
N TYR A 223 -6.81 5.75 7.86
CA TYR A 223 -7.71 6.22 6.77
C TYR A 223 -8.40 7.58 7.03
N HIS A 224 -8.02 8.30 8.08
CA HIS A 224 -8.59 9.59 8.48
C HIS A 224 -7.54 10.71 8.44
N ALA A 225 -7.00 10.96 7.25
CA ALA A 225 -5.92 11.91 7.04
C ALA A 225 -6.27 13.31 7.54
N MET A 226 -5.40 13.86 8.38
CA MET A 226 -5.41 15.24 8.86
C MET A 226 -4.32 16.08 8.16
N ASP A 227 -3.26 15.44 7.70
CA ASP A 227 -2.25 16.06 6.86
C ASP A 227 -1.63 14.97 5.98
N PHE A 228 -1.92 14.99 4.68
CA PHE A 228 -1.37 13.99 3.77
C PHE A 228 0.16 14.12 3.62
N SER A 229 0.70 15.33 3.81
CA SER A 229 2.09 15.67 3.50
C SER A 229 3.09 15.22 4.57
N THR A 230 2.60 14.76 5.73
CA THR A 230 3.44 14.33 6.85
C THR A 230 3.11 12.91 7.28
N VAL A 231 4.13 12.19 7.73
CA VAL A 231 4.01 10.88 8.36
C VAL A 231 3.50 11.04 9.79
N ASP A 232 2.58 10.19 10.25
CA ASP A 232 2.08 10.25 11.62
C ASP A 232 3.19 9.88 12.61
N VAL A 233 3.48 10.81 13.52
CA VAL A 233 4.54 10.67 14.52
C VAL A 233 4.38 9.44 15.43
N ARG A 234 3.16 8.89 15.55
CA ARG A 234 2.92 7.68 16.35
C ARG A 234 3.50 6.41 15.72
N TYR A 235 3.88 6.44 14.44
CA TYR A 235 4.60 5.34 13.80
C TYR A 235 6.13 5.43 13.93
N GLU A 236 6.65 6.62 14.22
CA GLU A 236 8.10 6.86 14.24
C GLU A 236 8.67 6.72 15.65
N SER A 237 9.91 6.23 15.73
CA SER A 237 10.74 6.30 16.92
C SER A 237 11.68 7.49 16.83
N ASP A 238 12.21 7.96 17.96
CA ASP A 238 13.22 9.04 18.00
C ASP A 238 14.42 8.78 17.06
N ASP A 239 14.74 7.50 16.82
CA ASP A 239 15.86 7.02 16.02
C ASP A 239 15.47 6.28 14.73
N PHE A 240 14.17 6.16 14.41
CA PHE A 240 13.71 5.37 13.27
C PHE A 240 12.48 5.98 12.59
N THR A 241 12.65 6.38 11.34
CA THR A 241 11.65 7.09 10.53
C THR A 241 11.03 6.19 9.47
N TYR A 242 10.00 6.68 8.77
CA TYR A 242 9.45 5.98 7.61
C TYR A 242 10.48 5.75 6.50
N GLN A 243 11.38 6.71 6.30
CA GLN A 243 12.47 6.56 5.33
C GLN A 243 13.41 5.42 5.70
N ASP A 244 13.71 5.24 7.00
CA ASP A 244 14.55 4.13 7.46
C ASP A 244 13.87 2.78 7.21
N LEU A 245 12.54 2.69 7.38
CA LEU A 245 11.78 1.49 7.00
C LEU A 245 11.92 1.16 5.51
N ILE A 246 11.71 2.14 4.62
CA ILE A 246 11.86 1.95 3.17
C ILE A 246 13.28 1.43 2.86
N ASP A 247 14.28 2.06 3.45
CA ASP A 247 15.68 1.71 3.24
C ASP A 247 16.03 0.30 3.77
N GLU A 248 15.41 -0.16 4.87
CA GLU A 248 15.56 -1.52 5.39
C GLU A 248 14.81 -2.57 4.54
N VAL A 249 13.61 -2.24 4.06
CA VAL A 249 12.84 -3.11 3.13
C VAL A 249 13.66 -3.36 1.86
N HIS A 250 14.19 -2.30 1.23
CA HIS A 250 15.04 -2.43 0.04
C HIS A 250 16.35 -3.17 0.34
N ALA A 251 16.97 -2.94 1.51
CA ALA A 251 18.18 -3.68 1.91
C ALA A 251 17.94 -5.19 2.05
N LYS A 252 16.70 -5.62 2.32
CA LYS A 252 16.29 -7.03 2.33
C LYS A 252 15.93 -7.57 0.95
N GLY A 253 16.04 -6.76 -0.11
CA GLY A 253 15.64 -7.10 -1.47
C GLY A 253 14.11 -7.19 -1.64
N MET A 254 13.38 -6.49 -0.78
CA MET A 254 11.92 -6.47 -0.75
C MET A 254 11.40 -5.13 -1.25
N LYS A 255 10.11 -5.07 -1.59
CA LYS A 255 9.40 -3.84 -1.97
C LYS A 255 8.40 -3.40 -0.93
N ILE A 256 8.08 -2.11 -0.91
CA ILE A 256 7.06 -1.51 -0.05
C ILE A 256 5.95 -0.86 -0.89
N ILE A 257 4.72 -1.30 -0.63
CA ILE A 257 3.49 -0.73 -1.17
C ILE A 257 2.83 0.07 -0.05
N GLN A 258 2.62 1.36 -0.30
CA GLN A 258 1.93 2.23 0.65
C GLN A 258 0.45 2.29 0.31
N ASP A 259 -0.41 2.18 1.32
CA ASP A 259 -1.82 2.51 1.17
C ASP A 259 -2.02 4.03 1.11
N VAL A 260 -2.82 4.50 0.15
CA VAL A 260 -3.06 5.92 -0.11
C VAL A 260 -4.54 6.20 -0.28
N VAL A 261 -4.99 7.34 0.23
CA VAL A 261 -6.38 7.78 0.17
C VAL A 261 -6.49 9.01 -0.72
N PHE A 262 -7.32 8.92 -1.77
CA PHE A 262 -7.62 10.06 -2.66
C PHE A 262 -9.01 10.62 -2.42
N GLN A 263 -9.93 9.81 -1.89
CA GLN A 263 -11.36 10.14 -1.89
C GLN A 263 -11.79 11.04 -0.73
N HIS A 264 -11.15 10.94 0.43
CA HIS A 264 -11.58 11.66 1.63
C HIS A 264 -10.43 12.04 2.55
N THR A 265 -10.75 12.95 3.47
CA THR A 265 -9.93 13.32 4.63
C THR A 265 -10.64 12.92 5.93
N GLY A 266 -9.98 13.09 7.06
CA GLY A 266 -10.59 13.05 8.39
C GLY A 266 -11.55 14.23 8.64
N ASN A 267 -12.41 14.11 9.66
CA ASN A 267 -13.36 15.17 10.00
C ASN A 267 -12.80 16.31 10.88
N PHE A 268 -11.49 16.30 11.16
CA PHE A 268 -10.78 17.38 11.84
C PHE A 268 -10.20 18.42 10.88
N GLY A 269 -10.50 18.32 9.57
CA GLY A 269 -9.98 19.24 8.57
C GLY A 269 -8.54 18.90 8.19
N GLU A 270 -8.28 18.83 6.89
CA GLU A 270 -6.96 18.51 6.37
C GLU A 270 -6.12 19.79 6.26
N ALA A 271 -4.82 19.71 6.60
CA ALA A 271 -3.94 20.86 6.78
C ALA A 271 -3.86 21.80 5.57
N TYR A 272 -4.00 21.28 4.34
CA TYR A 272 -4.03 22.07 3.12
C TYR A 272 -5.45 22.49 2.73
N PHE A 273 -6.41 21.55 2.75
CA PHE A 273 -7.77 21.80 2.25
C PHE A 273 -8.64 22.61 3.21
N CYS A 274 -8.53 22.38 4.51
CA CYS A 274 -9.28 23.10 5.53
C CYS A 274 -8.60 22.95 6.90
N ASN A 275 -7.61 23.80 7.19
CA ASN A 275 -6.84 23.76 8.44
C ASN A 275 -7.67 24.20 9.65
N LEU A 276 -8.42 23.27 10.24
CA LEU A 276 -9.28 23.53 11.40
C LEU A 276 -8.58 23.27 12.74
N PHE A 277 -7.57 22.41 12.77
CA PHE A 277 -6.82 22.07 13.98
C PHE A 277 -5.34 21.92 13.69
N GLU A 278 -4.51 22.32 14.65
CA GLU A 278 -3.10 21.93 14.72
C GLU A 278 -2.97 20.76 15.70
N LYS A 279 -2.31 19.67 15.27
CA LYS A 279 -2.00 18.53 16.15
C LYS A 279 -0.70 18.82 16.90
N ASP A 280 -0.79 19.13 18.19
CA ASP A 280 0.39 19.36 19.04
C ASP A 280 0.98 18.02 19.50
N THR A 281 2.00 17.57 18.77
CA THR A 281 2.70 16.31 19.03
C THR A 281 3.55 16.31 20.30
N THR A 282 3.66 17.44 21.01
CA THR A 282 4.34 17.52 22.30
C THR A 282 3.43 17.22 23.50
N LYS A 283 2.15 16.98 23.24
CA LYS A 283 1.11 16.67 24.23
C LYS A 283 0.80 15.19 24.28
N ASP A 284 0.00 14.80 25.28
CA ASP A 284 -0.57 13.47 25.33
C ASP A 284 -1.54 13.28 24.16
N LEU A 285 -1.12 12.54 23.15
CA LEU A 285 -1.90 12.29 21.94
C LEU A 285 -3.17 11.46 22.19
N SER A 286 -3.29 10.80 23.35
CA SER A 286 -4.53 10.14 23.77
C SER A 286 -5.57 11.11 24.33
N ASN A 287 -5.18 12.35 24.61
CA ASN A 287 -6.06 13.40 25.10
C ASN A 287 -6.42 14.40 23.99
N LEU A 288 -7.60 14.19 23.40
CA LEU A 288 -8.18 15.03 22.34
C LEU A 288 -8.07 16.54 22.61
N GLU A 289 -8.47 17.02 23.79
CA GLU A 289 -8.54 18.46 24.09
C GLU A 289 -7.14 19.09 24.23
N GLU A 290 -6.15 18.31 24.66
CA GLU A 290 -4.76 18.77 24.78
C GLU A 290 -4.01 18.71 23.46
N SER A 291 -4.22 17.64 22.66
CA SER A 291 -3.45 17.40 21.44
C SER A 291 -4.01 18.09 20.21
N MET A 292 -5.31 18.40 20.18
CA MET A 292 -5.96 19.02 19.01
C MET A 292 -6.29 20.49 19.32
N ILE A 293 -5.53 21.41 18.75
CA ILE A 293 -5.67 22.85 19.02
C ILE A 293 -6.52 23.49 17.91
N PRO A 294 -7.74 23.99 18.20
CA PRO A 294 -8.55 24.71 17.22
C PRO A 294 -7.79 25.91 16.64
N THR A 295 -7.81 26.06 15.31
CA THR A 295 -7.20 27.21 14.64
C THR A 295 -8.06 28.48 14.76
N ASP A 296 -7.45 29.64 14.53
CA ASP A 296 -8.16 30.92 14.46
C ASP A 296 -9.31 30.89 13.42
N LEU A 297 -9.15 30.14 12.32
CA LEU A 297 -10.21 29.97 11.31
C LEU A 297 -11.49 29.40 11.93
N LEU A 298 -11.37 28.32 12.72
CA LEU A 298 -12.50 27.67 13.36
C LEU A 298 -13.11 28.57 14.43
N LEU A 299 -12.27 29.15 15.30
CA LEU A 299 -12.73 29.96 16.43
C LEU A 299 -13.40 31.27 15.97
N ASP A 300 -12.76 32.02 15.07
CA ASP A 300 -13.27 33.31 14.60
C ASP A 300 -14.59 33.16 13.82
N THR A 301 -14.73 32.09 13.03
CA THR A 301 -15.96 31.83 12.25
C THR A 301 -17.18 31.68 13.15
N TYR A 302 -17.02 31.03 14.31
CA TYR A 302 -18.11 30.76 15.24
C TYR A 302 -18.15 31.70 16.45
N GLY A 303 -17.28 32.72 16.47
CA GLY A 303 -17.25 33.75 17.51
C GLY A 303 -16.81 33.22 18.88
N LEU A 304 -15.95 32.20 18.88
CA LEU A 304 -15.36 31.58 20.08
C LEU A 304 -14.05 32.30 20.41
N ASN A 305 -13.82 32.58 21.69
CA ASN A 305 -12.66 33.35 22.16
C ASN A 305 -11.48 32.45 22.57
N SER A 306 -11.67 31.13 22.63
CA SER A 306 -10.68 30.18 23.13
C SER A 306 -10.99 28.73 22.74
N ALA A 307 -9.97 27.86 22.81
CA ALA A 307 -10.14 26.42 22.62
C ALA A 307 -11.07 25.80 23.67
N GLU A 308 -11.01 26.30 24.91
CA GLU A 308 -11.89 25.86 26.00
C GLU A 308 -13.36 26.14 25.70
N GLU A 309 -13.66 27.27 25.05
CA GLU A 309 -15.03 27.57 24.59
C GLU A 309 -15.49 26.61 23.49
N TYR A 310 -14.59 26.17 22.59
CA TYR A 310 -14.90 25.16 21.57
C TYR A 310 -15.18 23.78 22.20
N TRP A 311 -14.30 23.32 23.09
CA TRP A 311 -14.44 22.02 23.74
C TRP A 311 -15.62 21.95 24.71
N ALA A 312 -16.04 23.08 25.28
CA ALA A 312 -17.26 23.16 26.11
C ALA A 312 -18.57 22.98 25.32
N GLN A 313 -18.53 23.05 23.98
CA GLN A 313 -19.70 22.81 23.15
C GLN A 313 -20.13 21.34 23.16
N LYS A 314 -21.35 21.06 22.69
CA LYS A 314 -21.80 19.67 22.52
C LYS A 314 -21.06 19.04 21.33
N PRO A 315 -20.70 17.75 21.37
CA PRO A 315 -20.03 17.07 20.25
C PRO A 315 -20.75 17.21 18.89
N GLY A 316 -22.08 17.15 18.88
CA GLY A 316 -22.86 17.36 17.65
C GLY A 316 -22.75 18.78 17.07
N ILE A 317 -22.52 19.80 17.91
CA ILE A 317 -22.27 21.18 17.46
C ILE A 317 -20.85 21.25 16.88
N GLN A 318 -19.85 20.77 17.62
CA GLN A 318 -18.45 20.69 17.18
C GLN A 318 -18.31 20.02 15.81
N TYR A 319 -18.99 18.88 15.61
CA TYR A 319 -19.02 18.19 14.32
C TYR A 319 -19.70 19.02 13.22
N SER A 320 -20.87 19.59 13.50
CA SER A 320 -21.62 20.40 12.53
C SER A 320 -20.84 21.63 12.08
N GLU A 321 -20.09 22.26 12.98
CA GLU A 321 -19.24 23.42 12.70
C GLU A 321 -18.07 23.06 11.78
N ARG A 322 -17.32 21.99 12.11
CA ARG A 322 -16.24 21.48 11.26
C ARG A 322 -16.73 21.13 9.87
N LEU A 323 -17.83 20.37 9.81
CA LEU A 323 -18.39 19.93 8.54
C LEU A 323 -18.95 21.09 7.71
N ASN A 324 -19.51 22.12 8.35
CA ASN A 324 -19.96 23.31 7.64
C ASN A 324 -18.79 24.10 7.03
N LEU A 325 -17.64 24.18 7.70
CA LEU A 325 -16.45 24.82 7.14
C LEU A 325 -15.87 24.05 5.96
N MET A 326 -15.86 22.71 6.02
CA MET A 326 -15.40 21.86 4.92
C MET A 326 -16.38 21.85 3.74
N LYS A 327 -17.66 21.57 4.00
CA LYS A 327 -18.67 21.26 2.97
C LYS A 327 -19.76 22.31 2.77
N ASN A 328 -19.75 23.43 3.51
CA ASN A 328 -20.79 24.47 3.42
C ASN A 328 -22.23 23.94 3.63
N THR A 329 -22.45 23.19 4.72
CA THR A 329 -23.72 22.51 5.01
C THR A 329 -24.88 23.46 5.39
N THR A 330 -24.59 24.69 5.80
CA THR A 330 -25.60 25.70 6.21
C THR A 330 -26.24 26.45 5.05
N TYR A 331 -25.62 26.48 3.87
CA TYR A 331 -26.12 27.20 2.70
C TYR A 331 -27.02 26.34 1.78
N SER A 332 -27.15 25.03 2.05
CA SER A 332 -28.02 24.17 1.27
C SER A 332 -29.50 24.47 1.58
N SER A 333 -30.14 25.28 0.74
CA SER A 333 -31.60 25.43 0.69
C SER A 333 -32.25 24.16 0.14
N ASP A 334 -32.26 23.05 0.88
CA ASP A 334 -33.19 21.93 0.69
C ASP A 334 -33.31 21.33 -0.74
N VAL A 335 -32.27 21.44 -1.59
CA VAL A 335 -32.26 20.87 -2.95
C VAL A 335 -31.23 19.75 -3.08
N GLY A 336 -31.49 18.61 -2.45
CA GLY A 336 -30.76 17.36 -2.73
C GLY A 336 -30.01 16.74 -1.56
N ASN A 337 -30.02 17.39 -0.40
CA ASN A 337 -29.34 16.98 0.83
C ASN A 337 -30.08 15.87 1.59
N SER A 338 -30.48 14.82 0.88
CA SER A 338 -31.28 13.73 1.42
C SER A 338 -30.37 12.58 1.85
N THR A 339 -30.42 12.23 3.12
CA THR A 339 -29.92 10.92 3.61
C THR A 339 -30.84 9.76 3.20
N GLY A 340 -31.90 10.02 2.43
CA GLY A 340 -32.83 9.02 1.89
C GLY A 340 -32.62 8.77 0.40
N SER A 341 -33.22 7.69 -0.11
CA SER A 341 -33.07 7.23 -1.50
C SER A 341 -33.23 8.34 -2.53
N LEU A 342 -32.20 8.55 -3.34
CA LEU A 342 -32.22 9.41 -4.51
C LEU A 342 -32.86 8.68 -5.70
N PRO A 343 -33.42 9.39 -6.70
CA PRO A 343 -33.93 8.75 -7.91
C PRO A 343 -32.81 8.05 -8.69
N ASP A 344 -33.18 7.17 -9.62
CA ASP A 344 -32.25 6.61 -10.61
C ASP A 344 -31.43 7.75 -11.26
N ALA A 345 -30.14 7.50 -11.57
CA ALA A 345 -29.26 8.52 -12.14
C ALA A 345 -29.90 9.27 -13.32
N LYS A 346 -30.51 8.53 -14.27
CA LYS A 346 -31.18 9.10 -15.46
C LYS A 346 -32.32 10.09 -15.15
N ASP A 347 -32.89 10.03 -13.95
CA ASP A 347 -34.01 10.85 -13.49
C ASP A 347 -33.54 11.98 -12.55
N TYR A 348 -32.23 12.05 -12.27
CA TYR A 348 -31.60 13.09 -11.45
C TYR A 348 -31.25 14.32 -12.30
N ASP A 349 -31.42 15.50 -11.71
CA ASP A 349 -31.11 16.78 -12.34
C ASP A 349 -29.62 17.11 -12.11
N SER A 350 -28.79 16.96 -13.14
CA SER A 350 -27.33 17.14 -13.04
C SER A 350 -26.93 18.52 -12.51
N ALA A 351 -27.74 19.55 -12.77
CA ALA A 351 -27.54 20.90 -12.23
C ALA A 351 -27.56 20.94 -10.69
N LYS A 352 -28.07 19.91 -9.99
CA LYS A 352 -28.05 19.82 -8.52
C LYS A 352 -26.74 19.29 -7.95
N ILE A 353 -25.94 18.56 -8.73
CA ILE A 353 -24.59 18.14 -8.32
C ILE A 353 -23.67 19.37 -8.25
N SER A 354 -23.87 20.30 -9.18
CA SER A 354 -23.03 21.49 -9.38
C SER A 354 -23.51 22.79 -8.72
N ASN A 355 -24.54 22.76 -7.85
CA ASN A 355 -25.05 23.97 -7.21
C ASN A 355 -24.20 24.40 -6.00
N SER A 356 -23.00 24.93 -6.26
CA SER A 356 -22.20 25.65 -5.25
C SER A 356 -22.23 27.16 -5.51
N ASP A 357 -22.97 27.89 -4.68
CA ASP A 357 -22.93 29.35 -4.59
C ASP A 357 -21.87 29.75 -3.54
N THR A 358 -20.65 30.01 -4.00
CA THR A 358 -19.60 30.94 -3.48
C THR A 358 -19.33 31.14 -1.97
N PHE A 359 -19.62 30.21 -1.06
CA PHE A 359 -19.13 30.33 0.34
C PHE A 359 -17.73 29.72 0.57
N ASN A 360 -17.44 28.54 -0.01
CA ASN A 360 -16.08 27.99 -0.06
C ASN A 360 -15.44 28.40 -1.39
N ALA A 361 -14.51 29.35 -1.36
CA ALA A 361 -13.92 29.93 -2.58
C ALA A 361 -13.18 28.91 -3.47
N ASN A 362 -12.75 27.78 -2.89
CA ASN A 362 -11.93 26.78 -3.58
C ASN A 362 -12.64 25.45 -3.83
N ASN A 363 -13.77 25.17 -3.16
CA ASN A 363 -14.60 23.96 -3.35
C ASN A 363 -13.79 22.64 -3.31
N TYR A 364 -12.93 22.47 -2.30
CA TYR A 364 -12.08 21.27 -2.15
C TYR A 364 -12.85 20.02 -1.70
N TYR A 365 -14.04 20.19 -1.12
CA TYR A 365 -14.95 19.13 -0.72
C TYR A 365 -16.23 19.26 -1.52
N HIS A 366 -16.94 18.14 -1.76
CA HIS A 366 -18.28 18.25 -2.33
C HIS A 366 -19.19 19.08 -1.41
N THR A 367 -19.92 20.03 -1.97
CA THR A 367 -20.77 20.94 -1.19
C THR A 367 -21.99 20.19 -0.63
N GLY A 368 -22.44 20.48 0.59
CA GLY A 368 -23.62 19.88 1.22
C GLY A 368 -23.32 18.71 2.17
N TYR A 369 -24.36 18.11 2.72
CA TYR A 369 -24.28 16.89 3.55
C TYR A 369 -24.68 15.65 2.74
N PHE A 370 -23.86 15.29 1.76
CA PHE A 370 -24.06 14.06 0.98
C PHE A 370 -23.49 12.87 1.74
N GLN A 371 -24.27 12.22 2.60
CA GLN A 371 -23.94 10.88 3.12
C GLN A 371 -24.68 9.83 2.31
N SER A 372 -23.98 8.90 1.66
CA SER A 372 -24.65 7.77 1.03
C SER A 372 -25.07 6.77 2.10
N LEU A 373 -26.37 6.51 2.22
CA LEU A 373 -26.87 5.33 2.95
C LEU A 373 -27.06 4.12 2.01
N ASN A 374 -26.81 4.31 0.71
CA ASN A 374 -26.95 3.29 -0.31
C ASN A 374 -25.62 3.10 -1.06
N TRP A 375 -24.78 2.21 -0.54
CA TRP A 375 -23.44 1.87 -1.04
C TRP A 375 -23.42 1.22 -2.43
N ASP A 376 -24.56 1.15 -3.09
CA ASP A 376 -24.79 0.34 -4.27
C ASP A 376 -25.22 1.16 -5.49
N ASP A 377 -25.32 2.48 -5.36
CA ASP A 377 -25.67 3.37 -6.45
C ASP A 377 -24.59 4.44 -6.72
N TRP A 378 -24.77 5.12 -7.85
CA TRP A 378 -23.89 6.14 -8.41
C TRP A 378 -23.55 7.31 -7.46
N THR A 379 -24.35 7.53 -6.43
CA THR A 379 -24.18 8.66 -5.49
C THR A 379 -22.95 8.47 -4.60
N CYS A 380 -22.43 7.24 -4.50
CA CYS A 380 -21.23 6.93 -3.74
C CYS A 380 -19.97 7.68 -4.22
N LYS A 381 -19.99 8.22 -5.45
CA LYS A 381 -18.90 9.04 -6.03
C LYS A 381 -18.89 10.50 -5.55
N PHE A 382 -20.00 11.00 -5.03
CA PHE A 382 -20.20 12.41 -4.65
C PHE A 382 -20.59 12.57 -3.17
N ALA A 383 -20.31 11.56 -2.36
CA ALA A 383 -20.79 11.46 -0.99
C ALA A 383 -19.71 10.96 -0.03
N GLN A 384 -19.82 11.39 1.23
CA GLN A 384 -18.99 10.89 2.32
C GLN A 384 -19.32 9.43 2.64
N ILE A 385 -18.27 8.63 2.81
CA ILE A 385 -18.34 7.20 3.14
C ILE A 385 -18.71 6.97 4.61
N ALA A 386 -18.33 7.90 5.49
CA ALA A 386 -18.64 7.84 6.90
C ALA A 386 -18.71 9.24 7.50
N GLY A 387 -19.10 9.37 8.77
CA GLY A 387 -19.12 10.66 9.46
C GLY A 387 -17.73 11.27 9.66
N ASP A 388 -16.71 10.41 9.67
CA ASP A 388 -15.29 10.72 9.85
C ASP A 388 -14.48 10.71 8.56
N CYS A 389 -15.06 10.26 7.43
CA CYS A 389 -14.47 10.31 6.09
C CYS A 389 -15.12 11.43 5.25
N VAL A 390 -14.58 12.66 5.32
CA VAL A 390 -15.13 13.82 4.60
C VAL A 390 -14.61 13.80 3.16
N ASP A 391 -15.52 13.62 2.20
CA ASP A 391 -15.22 13.40 0.79
C ASP A 391 -14.71 14.66 0.08
N LEU A 392 -13.56 14.51 -0.57
CA LEU A 392 -12.93 15.50 -1.41
C LEU A 392 -13.66 15.60 -2.75
N ASN A 393 -13.69 16.81 -3.32
CA ASN A 393 -14.14 17.03 -4.68
C ASN A 393 -13.05 16.57 -5.64
N THR A 394 -13.09 15.30 -6.01
CA THR A 394 -12.03 14.68 -6.83
C THR A 394 -11.96 15.22 -8.24
N GLU A 395 -13.00 15.94 -8.70
CA GLU A 395 -13.13 16.59 -10.01
C GLU A 395 -12.47 17.98 -10.04
N ASN A 396 -12.06 18.50 -8.89
CA ASN A 396 -11.38 19.78 -8.75
C ASN A 396 -9.88 19.62 -9.04
N PRO A 397 -9.33 20.26 -10.10
CA PRO A 397 -7.92 20.14 -10.45
C PRO A 397 -6.95 20.51 -9.31
N ALA A 398 -7.33 21.45 -8.43
CA ALA A 398 -6.49 21.85 -7.30
C ALA A 398 -6.43 20.78 -6.19
N VAL A 399 -7.47 19.96 -6.04
CA VAL A 399 -7.45 18.80 -5.15
C VAL A 399 -6.51 17.75 -5.72
N ALA A 400 -6.70 17.41 -6.99
CA ALA A 400 -5.87 16.41 -7.65
C ALA A 400 -4.39 16.80 -7.69
N GLU A 401 -4.06 18.05 -8.01
CA GLU A 401 -2.68 18.56 -8.03
C GLU A 401 -2.01 18.41 -6.65
N HIS A 402 -2.70 18.81 -5.57
CA HIS A 402 -2.15 18.65 -4.22
C HIS A 402 -1.93 17.18 -3.84
N ILE A 403 -2.91 16.31 -4.09
CA ILE A 403 -2.82 14.87 -3.80
C ILE A 403 -1.70 14.21 -4.61
N VAL A 404 -1.60 14.51 -5.90
CA VAL A 404 -0.53 14.01 -6.78
C VAL A 404 0.84 14.49 -6.30
N ASP A 405 0.98 15.76 -5.93
CA ASP A 405 2.25 16.32 -5.44
C ASP A 405 2.70 15.61 -4.16
N VAL A 406 1.80 15.48 -3.18
CA VAL A 406 2.10 14.81 -1.91
C VAL A 406 2.50 13.35 -2.12
N TYR A 407 1.72 12.59 -2.88
CA TYR A 407 2.06 11.18 -3.13
C TYR A 407 3.28 11.02 -4.06
N SER A 408 3.59 12.00 -4.89
CA SER A 408 4.87 12.05 -5.61
C SER A 408 6.06 12.18 -4.66
N ASP A 409 5.92 12.85 -3.53
CA ASP A 409 6.98 12.92 -2.52
C ASP A 409 7.20 11.57 -1.82
N TYR A 410 6.16 10.79 -1.53
CA TYR A 410 6.31 9.41 -1.04
C TYR A 410 6.95 8.47 -2.08
N ILE A 411 6.61 8.63 -3.37
CA ILE A 411 7.33 7.95 -4.45
C ILE A 411 8.82 8.32 -4.43
N ASN A 412 9.15 9.61 -4.25
CA ASN A 412 10.54 10.07 -4.17
C ASN A 412 11.29 9.50 -2.95
N MET A 413 10.59 9.17 -1.85
CA MET A 413 11.18 8.47 -0.70
C MET A 413 11.60 7.03 -1.03
N GLY A 414 11.03 6.44 -2.09
CA GLY A 414 11.31 5.07 -2.53
C GLY A 414 10.15 4.10 -2.38
N VAL A 415 8.91 4.57 -2.23
CA VAL A 415 7.74 3.70 -2.29
C VAL A 415 7.65 3.02 -3.67
N ASP A 416 7.43 1.71 -3.68
CA ASP A 416 7.48 0.89 -4.91
C ASP A 416 6.12 0.72 -5.58
N GLY A 417 5.03 1.00 -4.86
CA GLY A 417 3.68 0.94 -5.39
C GLY A 417 2.66 1.55 -4.44
N PHE A 418 1.46 1.78 -4.95
CA PHE A 418 0.33 2.22 -4.13
C PHE A 418 -0.82 1.21 -4.18
N ARG A 419 -1.37 0.92 -3.00
CA ARG A 419 -2.76 0.46 -2.89
C ARG A 419 -3.61 1.70 -2.71
N VAL A 420 -4.54 1.95 -3.63
CA VAL A 420 -5.42 3.13 -3.56
C VAL A 420 -6.72 2.74 -2.89
N ASP A 421 -7.03 3.40 -1.79
CA ASP A 421 -8.25 3.21 -1.00
C ASP A 421 -9.51 3.63 -1.74
N THR A 422 -10.61 2.90 -1.49
CA THR A 422 -11.98 3.28 -1.86
C THR A 422 -12.18 3.78 -3.31
N VAL A 423 -11.42 3.26 -4.27
CA VAL A 423 -11.41 3.71 -5.69
C VAL A 423 -12.79 3.74 -6.34
N ARG A 424 -13.70 2.84 -5.95
CA ARG A 424 -15.09 2.83 -6.45
C ARG A 424 -15.84 4.16 -6.18
N HIS A 425 -15.45 4.88 -5.13
CA HIS A 425 -16.01 6.16 -4.70
C HIS A 425 -15.41 7.37 -5.43
N ILE A 426 -14.64 7.15 -6.49
CA ILE A 426 -14.07 8.19 -7.33
C ILE A 426 -14.47 7.89 -8.79
N PRO A 427 -14.97 8.86 -9.57
CA PRO A 427 -15.23 8.64 -10.99
C PRO A 427 -13.97 8.19 -11.74
N ARG A 428 -14.06 7.13 -12.55
CA ARG A 428 -12.93 6.63 -13.37
C ARG A 428 -12.35 7.74 -14.25
N LEU A 429 -13.21 8.57 -14.82
CA LEU A 429 -12.80 9.68 -15.67
C LEU A 429 -11.84 10.63 -14.94
N ALA A 430 -12.16 11.03 -13.70
CA ALA A 430 -11.31 11.88 -12.88
C ALA A 430 -9.97 11.21 -12.57
N LEU A 431 -9.97 9.92 -12.18
CA LEU A 431 -8.75 9.13 -11.94
C LEU A 431 -7.82 9.11 -13.15
N ASN A 432 -8.38 8.83 -14.34
CA ASN A 432 -7.62 8.73 -15.58
C ASN A 432 -7.01 10.06 -16.01
N LEU A 433 -7.79 11.15 -15.92
CA LEU A 433 -7.36 12.47 -16.39
C LEU A 433 -6.39 13.16 -15.42
N MET A 434 -6.53 12.93 -14.11
CA MET A 434 -5.86 13.75 -13.11
C MET A 434 -4.93 13.01 -12.15
N TYR A 435 -5.03 11.69 -11.98
CA TYR A 435 -4.21 11.00 -10.98
C TYR A 435 -3.24 10.01 -11.62
N ASN A 436 -3.77 9.06 -12.41
CA ASN A 436 -3.02 7.88 -12.84
C ASN A 436 -1.76 8.24 -13.63
N ASP A 437 -1.91 8.94 -14.77
CA ASP A 437 -0.78 9.26 -15.65
C ASP A 437 0.26 10.15 -14.93
N GLN A 438 -0.17 11.02 -14.01
CA GLN A 438 0.72 11.92 -13.25
C GLN A 438 1.56 11.16 -12.23
N LEU A 439 0.97 10.24 -11.47
CA LEU A 439 1.69 9.43 -10.48
C LEU A 439 2.66 8.44 -11.15
N TYR A 440 2.29 7.83 -12.28
CA TYR A 440 3.25 7.03 -13.06
C TYR A 440 4.38 7.89 -13.64
N ALA A 441 4.10 9.12 -14.06
CA ALA A 441 5.14 10.04 -14.51
C ALA A 441 6.10 10.40 -13.36
N ALA A 442 5.58 10.61 -12.14
CA ALA A 442 6.39 10.83 -10.94
C ALA A 442 7.25 9.60 -10.60
N ALA A 443 6.66 8.39 -10.60
CA ALA A 443 7.40 7.14 -10.39
C ALA A 443 8.54 6.97 -11.39
N LYS A 444 8.25 7.15 -12.68
CA LYS A 444 9.27 7.09 -13.73
C LYS A 444 10.35 8.16 -13.56
N ALA A 445 9.98 9.37 -13.14
CA ALA A 445 10.93 10.45 -12.87
C ALA A 445 11.85 10.15 -11.67
N SER A 446 11.34 9.45 -10.66
CA SER A 446 12.12 8.97 -9.50
C SER A 446 13.10 7.83 -9.84
N GLY A 447 12.90 7.17 -10.98
CA GLY A 447 13.70 6.02 -11.43
C GLY A 447 12.95 4.68 -11.38
N ASN A 448 11.79 4.62 -10.73
CA ASN A 448 10.99 3.42 -10.63
C ASN A 448 10.15 3.20 -11.91
N ASN A 449 10.57 2.25 -12.75
CA ASN A 449 9.86 1.89 -13.99
C ASN A 449 8.85 0.75 -13.80
N ASN A 450 8.84 0.10 -12.64
CA ASN A 450 8.00 -1.05 -12.31
C ASN A 450 6.99 -0.73 -11.20
N PHE A 451 6.67 0.56 -11.02
CA PHE A 451 5.68 1.03 -10.07
C PHE A 451 4.31 0.39 -10.36
N LEU A 452 3.62 -0.07 -9.33
CA LEU A 452 2.27 -0.62 -9.45
C LEU A 452 1.31 0.22 -8.63
N MET A 453 0.23 0.67 -9.26
CA MET A 453 -0.97 1.14 -8.55
C MET A 453 -2.09 0.13 -8.72
N PHE A 454 -2.70 -0.27 -7.60
CA PHE A 454 -3.90 -1.09 -7.62
C PHE A 454 -4.93 -0.58 -6.63
N GLY A 455 -6.19 -0.53 -7.05
CA GLY A 455 -7.27 0.05 -6.30
C GLY A 455 -8.09 -0.97 -5.51
N GLU A 456 -8.66 -0.50 -4.42
CA GLU A 456 -9.82 -1.13 -3.80
C GLU A 456 -11.12 -0.69 -4.48
N ILE A 457 -11.59 -1.46 -5.45
CA ILE A 457 -12.91 -1.27 -6.06
C ILE A 457 -13.89 -2.23 -5.37
N CYS A 458 -14.41 -1.83 -4.20
CA CYS A 458 -15.24 -2.71 -3.38
C CYS A 458 -16.59 -3.06 -4.04
N THR A 459 -16.64 -4.27 -4.61
CA THR A 459 -17.82 -4.84 -5.28
C THR A 459 -18.29 -6.10 -4.57
N ARG A 460 -19.10 -5.94 -3.52
CA ARG A 460 -19.66 -7.06 -2.72
C ARG A 460 -20.79 -7.80 -3.45
N TYR A 461 -20.48 -8.36 -4.61
CA TYR A 461 -21.44 -9.07 -5.47
C TYR A 461 -20.75 -10.18 -6.29
N THR A 462 -21.51 -11.16 -6.77
CA THR A 462 -20.99 -12.38 -7.42
C THR A 462 -21.04 -12.36 -8.95
N GLN A 463 -21.14 -11.17 -9.55
CA GLN A 463 -21.11 -10.96 -10.99
C GLN A 463 -19.96 -10.01 -11.34
N ILE A 464 -19.41 -10.15 -12.54
CA ILE A 464 -18.30 -9.29 -12.99
C ILE A 464 -18.74 -7.82 -13.08
N TRP A 465 -19.95 -7.60 -13.61
CA TRP A 465 -20.61 -6.30 -13.62
C TRP A 465 -21.45 -6.14 -12.36
N TYR A 466 -21.04 -5.23 -11.49
CA TYR A 466 -21.63 -4.97 -10.20
C TYR A 466 -23.08 -4.50 -10.36
N ARG A 467 -24.03 -5.42 -10.11
CA ARG A 467 -25.48 -5.16 -10.19
C ARG A 467 -25.95 -4.59 -11.53
N GLY A 468 -25.23 -4.88 -12.61
CA GLY A 468 -25.53 -4.38 -13.95
C GLY A 468 -24.96 -3.00 -14.26
N HIS A 469 -24.01 -2.51 -13.46
CA HIS A 469 -23.35 -1.23 -13.65
C HIS A 469 -21.85 -1.45 -13.92
N ALA A 470 -21.39 -1.09 -15.13
CA ALA A 470 -19.99 -1.20 -15.52
C ALA A 470 -19.12 -0.20 -14.74
N GLU A 471 -19.58 1.03 -14.57
CA GLU A 471 -18.86 2.12 -13.86
C GLU A 471 -18.59 1.86 -12.37
N GLU A 472 -19.30 0.88 -11.83
CA GLU A 472 -19.21 0.43 -10.44
C GLU A 472 -18.33 -0.83 -10.30
N SER A 473 -17.76 -1.34 -11.40
CA SER A 473 -17.12 -2.64 -11.46
C SER A 473 -15.60 -2.57 -11.57
N THR A 474 -14.90 -3.41 -10.80
CA THR A 474 -13.43 -3.54 -10.82
C THR A 474 -12.78 -3.51 -12.22
N PRO A 475 -13.19 -4.36 -13.19
CA PRO A 475 -12.57 -4.36 -14.52
C PRO A 475 -12.63 -3.00 -15.22
N TYR A 476 -13.71 -2.23 -15.03
CA TYR A 476 -13.91 -0.93 -15.68
C TYR A 476 -12.80 0.07 -15.36
N TYR A 477 -12.27 0.05 -14.13
CA TYR A 477 -11.20 0.94 -13.69
C TYR A 477 -9.82 0.57 -14.27
N THR A 478 -9.66 -0.64 -14.81
CA THR A 478 -8.40 -1.08 -15.44
C THR A 478 -8.21 -0.56 -16.86
N TRP A 479 -9.28 -0.04 -17.46
CA TRP A 479 -9.27 0.50 -18.81
C TRP A 479 -9.14 2.02 -18.81
N LYS A 480 -8.29 2.53 -19.69
CA LYS A 480 -8.20 3.97 -19.97
C LYS A 480 -9.49 4.46 -20.62
N GLU A 481 -9.86 5.70 -20.34
CA GLU A 481 -10.93 6.38 -21.07
C GLU A 481 -10.66 6.34 -22.58
N SER A 482 -11.59 5.75 -23.32
CA SER A 482 -11.44 5.46 -24.75
C SER A 482 -12.03 6.57 -25.63
N ASN A 483 -12.94 7.37 -25.07
CA ASN A 483 -13.66 8.40 -25.78
C ASN A 483 -13.10 9.79 -25.44
N ASN A 484 -12.27 10.31 -26.34
CA ASN A 484 -11.60 11.60 -26.18
C ASN A 484 -12.57 12.79 -25.97
N LYS A 485 -13.87 12.66 -26.30
CA LYS A 485 -14.86 13.73 -26.05
C LYS A 485 -14.89 14.14 -24.57
N TRP A 486 -14.68 13.19 -23.64
CA TRP A 486 -14.74 13.45 -22.21
C TRP A 486 -13.54 14.27 -21.75
N ALA A 487 -12.35 13.95 -22.26
CA ALA A 487 -11.15 14.74 -22.03
C ALA A 487 -11.26 16.15 -22.61
N ASP A 488 -11.89 16.30 -23.79
CA ASP A 488 -12.10 17.60 -24.44
C ASP A 488 -13.10 18.51 -23.68
N LEU A 489 -14.02 17.91 -22.90
CA LEU A 489 -14.97 18.63 -22.05
C LEU A 489 -14.41 18.99 -20.67
N TRP A 490 -13.28 18.39 -20.28
CA TRP A 490 -12.68 18.59 -18.97
C TRP A 490 -12.06 19.99 -18.83
N SER A 491 -12.38 20.65 -17.72
CA SER A 491 -11.84 21.97 -17.37
C SER A 491 -10.68 21.83 -16.39
N TYR A 492 -9.52 22.36 -16.73
CA TYR A 492 -8.33 22.38 -15.86
C TYR A 492 -8.23 23.66 -14.99
N GLY A 493 -9.24 24.53 -15.08
CA GLY A 493 -9.33 25.72 -14.24
C GLY A 493 -9.87 25.41 -12.84
N THR A 494 -9.62 26.31 -11.90
CA THR A 494 -10.03 26.18 -10.49
C THR A 494 -11.16 27.16 -10.12
N SER A 495 -11.84 27.74 -11.12
CA SER A 495 -13.01 28.58 -10.85
C SER A 495 -14.20 27.70 -10.42
N ALA A 496 -15.13 28.26 -9.65
CA ALA A 496 -16.34 27.52 -9.27
C ALA A 496 -17.11 27.01 -10.51
N GLU A 497 -17.12 27.77 -11.61
CA GLU A 497 -17.72 27.35 -12.88
C GLU A 497 -17.01 26.13 -13.49
N ASP A 498 -15.67 26.14 -13.55
CA ASP A 498 -14.89 25.02 -14.08
C ASP A 498 -15.09 23.74 -13.26
N ILE A 499 -15.04 23.85 -11.94
CA ILE A 499 -15.22 22.71 -11.02
C ILE A 499 -16.64 22.14 -11.16
N ASN A 500 -17.64 23.02 -11.20
CA ASN A 500 -19.03 22.64 -11.42
C ASN A 500 -19.25 21.96 -12.78
N ASN A 501 -18.56 22.43 -13.83
CA ASN A 501 -18.60 21.81 -15.14
C ASN A 501 -18.00 20.39 -15.09
N ASN A 502 -16.86 20.19 -14.41
CA ASN A 502 -16.26 18.85 -14.30
C ASN A 502 -17.18 17.86 -13.57
N MET A 503 -17.84 18.30 -12.48
CA MET A 503 -18.84 17.46 -11.78
C MET A 503 -20.00 17.06 -12.69
N ASN A 504 -20.47 17.97 -13.56
CA ASN A 504 -21.49 17.63 -14.56
C ASN A 504 -20.94 16.66 -15.62
N VAL A 505 -19.70 16.85 -16.06
CA VAL A 505 -19.05 15.97 -17.05
C VAL A 505 -18.91 14.55 -16.53
N VAL A 506 -18.48 14.33 -15.28
CA VAL A 506 -18.40 12.97 -14.72
C VAL A 506 -19.77 12.32 -14.55
N PHE A 507 -20.81 13.10 -14.29
CA PHE A 507 -22.17 12.57 -14.19
C PHE A 507 -22.76 12.22 -15.55
N ASP A 508 -22.57 13.08 -16.55
CA ASP A 508 -22.96 12.79 -17.93
C ASP A 508 -22.18 11.58 -18.49
N HIS A 509 -20.90 11.44 -18.10
CA HIS A 509 -20.07 10.26 -18.36
C HIS A 509 -20.70 9.00 -17.79
N TYR A 510 -21.04 9.00 -16.49
CA TYR A 510 -21.75 7.89 -15.85
C TYR A 510 -23.04 7.51 -16.58
N LEU A 511 -23.85 8.49 -16.99
CA LEU A 511 -25.13 8.22 -17.67
C LEU A 511 -24.97 7.59 -19.05
N GLU A 512 -23.89 7.89 -19.76
CA GLU A 512 -23.67 7.44 -21.14
C GLU A 512 -22.82 6.16 -21.21
N GLU A 513 -21.84 6.01 -20.32
CA GLU A 513 -20.82 4.94 -20.40
C GLU A 513 -21.09 3.78 -19.42
N ASP A 514 -22.11 3.85 -18.56
CA ASP A 514 -22.53 2.75 -17.68
C ASP A 514 -23.34 1.66 -18.43
N ASP A 515 -22.71 0.97 -19.39
CA ASP A 515 -23.32 -0.11 -20.18
C ASP A 515 -22.50 -1.42 -20.12
N PRO A 516 -22.89 -2.40 -19.27
CA PRO A 516 -22.16 -3.68 -19.15
C PRO A 516 -22.20 -4.55 -20.43
N THR A 517 -22.95 -4.16 -21.45
CA THR A 517 -23.06 -4.90 -22.72
C THR A 517 -22.10 -4.41 -23.81
N ASP A 518 -21.47 -3.25 -23.62
CA ASP A 518 -20.55 -2.61 -24.58
C ASP A 518 -19.14 -2.38 -24.00
N GLU A 519 -18.72 -3.27 -23.10
CA GLU A 519 -17.42 -3.16 -22.44
C GLU A 519 -16.29 -3.86 -23.23
N PRO A 520 -15.07 -3.31 -23.23
CA PRO A 520 -13.93 -3.88 -23.95
C PRO A 520 -13.52 -5.24 -23.38
N THR A 521 -12.84 -6.02 -24.22
CA THR A 521 -12.25 -7.30 -23.83
C THR A 521 -10.78 -7.37 -24.22
N SER A 522 -10.03 -8.20 -23.52
CA SER A 522 -8.59 -8.41 -23.68
C SER A 522 -8.25 -9.89 -23.74
N GLU A 523 -7.23 -10.21 -24.53
CA GLU A 523 -6.62 -11.54 -24.57
C GLU A 523 -5.33 -11.60 -23.70
N ASN A 524 -4.98 -10.53 -22.98
CA ASN A 524 -3.67 -10.37 -22.33
C ASN A 524 -3.32 -11.46 -21.32
N ALA A 525 -4.31 -12.02 -20.62
CA ALA A 525 -4.10 -13.11 -19.66
C ALA A 525 -4.05 -14.50 -20.33
N PHE A 526 -4.45 -14.63 -21.59
CA PHE A 526 -4.66 -15.91 -22.26
C PHE A 526 -3.54 -16.26 -23.23
N LEU A 527 -3.23 -17.55 -23.34
CA LEU A 527 -2.32 -18.06 -24.37
C LEU A 527 -3.06 -18.26 -25.70
N ASN A 528 -2.38 -17.98 -26.81
CA ASN A 528 -2.83 -18.46 -28.13
C ASN A 528 -2.44 -19.94 -28.29
N GLY A 529 -3.34 -20.82 -27.84
CA GLY A 529 -3.02 -22.22 -27.63
C GLY A 529 -2.05 -22.38 -26.47
N ILE A 530 -0.78 -22.69 -26.77
CA ILE A 530 0.32 -22.68 -25.78
C ILE A 530 1.40 -21.64 -26.13
N THR A 531 1.11 -20.73 -27.05
CA THR A 531 2.05 -19.70 -27.49
C THR A 531 1.81 -18.44 -26.67
N TYR A 532 2.87 -17.96 -26.03
CA TYR A 532 2.86 -16.64 -25.39
C TYR A 532 2.90 -15.55 -26.46
N HIS A 533 2.20 -14.45 -26.22
CA HIS A 533 2.31 -13.25 -27.03
C HIS A 533 2.55 -12.04 -26.13
N THR A 534 3.12 -10.98 -26.71
CA THR A 534 3.24 -9.70 -26.03
C THR A 534 1.83 -9.20 -25.67
N PRO A 535 1.55 -8.87 -24.40
CA PRO A 535 0.29 -8.25 -24.00
C PRO A 535 0.11 -6.87 -24.66
N ASP A 536 -1.10 -6.55 -25.09
CA ASP A 536 -1.48 -5.21 -25.55
C ASP A 536 -2.08 -4.42 -24.39
N ARG A 537 -1.25 -3.63 -23.72
CA ARG A 537 -1.65 -2.75 -22.62
C ARG A 537 -1.80 -1.29 -23.06
N SER A 538 -1.99 -1.02 -24.36
CA SER A 538 -2.13 0.35 -24.88
C SER A 538 -3.33 1.11 -24.30
N MET A 539 -4.35 0.37 -23.83
CA MET A 539 -5.54 0.90 -23.16
C MET A 539 -5.57 0.62 -21.65
N ALA A 540 -4.44 0.29 -21.01
CA ALA A 540 -4.38 0.22 -19.56
C ALA A 540 -4.53 1.61 -18.94
N SER A 541 -5.33 1.74 -17.89
CA SER A 541 -5.52 3.01 -17.17
C SER A 541 -4.35 3.39 -16.27
N GLY A 542 -3.46 2.44 -15.97
CA GLY A 542 -2.46 2.52 -14.90
C GLY A 542 -3.01 2.11 -13.52
N MET A 543 -4.33 2.04 -13.34
CA MET A 543 -4.95 1.56 -12.10
C MET A 543 -5.35 0.09 -12.27
N GLU A 544 -4.66 -0.80 -11.58
CA GLU A 544 -5.05 -2.21 -11.50
C GLU A 544 -6.06 -2.42 -10.37
N GLY A 545 -6.54 -3.65 -10.18
CA GLY A 545 -7.53 -3.95 -9.14
C GLY A 545 -7.04 -4.97 -8.13
N ILE A 546 -7.51 -4.82 -6.89
CA ILE A 546 -7.81 -6.01 -6.09
C ILE A 546 -8.88 -6.80 -6.86
N ASP A 547 -8.65 -8.09 -7.13
CA ASP A 547 -9.61 -8.96 -7.81
C ASP A 547 -10.76 -9.33 -6.88
N PHE A 548 -11.59 -8.34 -6.54
CA PHE A 548 -12.68 -8.47 -5.56
C PHE A 548 -13.63 -9.60 -5.92
N GLN A 549 -13.96 -9.77 -7.20
CA GLN A 549 -14.89 -10.78 -7.64
C GLN A 549 -14.30 -12.18 -7.52
N MET A 550 -13.01 -12.38 -7.85
CA MET A 550 -12.32 -13.64 -7.53
C MET A 550 -12.22 -13.85 -6.02
N HIS A 551 -11.91 -12.78 -5.26
CA HIS A 551 -11.82 -12.80 -3.80
C HIS A 551 -13.09 -13.36 -3.15
N ARG A 552 -14.26 -12.87 -3.57
CA ARG A 552 -15.56 -13.33 -3.03
C ARG A 552 -15.81 -14.83 -3.24
N MET A 553 -15.15 -15.44 -4.22
CA MET A 553 -15.30 -16.85 -4.56
C MET A 553 -14.37 -17.79 -3.78
N PHE A 554 -13.42 -17.26 -2.98
CA PHE A 554 -12.45 -18.07 -2.22
C PHE A 554 -13.02 -18.83 -1.03
N GLY A 555 -14.34 -18.94 -0.89
CA GLY A 555 -14.92 -20.00 -0.06
C GLY A 555 -14.38 -21.39 -0.44
N ASN A 556 -13.97 -21.57 -1.70
CA ASN A 556 -13.04 -22.60 -2.13
C ASN A 556 -12.32 -22.19 -3.44
N ALA A 557 -11.12 -22.73 -3.67
CA ALA A 557 -10.30 -22.37 -4.82
C ALA A 557 -10.97 -22.67 -6.18
N SER A 558 -11.73 -23.76 -6.30
CA SER A 558 -12.37 -24.14 -7.56
C SER A 558 -13.41 -23.10 -8.01
N SER A 559 -14.17 -22.54 -7.08
CA SER A 559 -15.09 -21.43 -7.36
C SER A 559 -14.34 -20.20 -7.87
N ALA A 560 -13.26 -19.80 -7.19
CA ALA A 560 -12.43 -18.66 -7.59
C ALA A 560 -11.80 -18.85 -8.96
N TYR A 561 -11.19 -20.02 -9.21
CA TYR A 561 -10.60 -20.36 -10.49
C TYR A 561 -11.61 -20.31 -11.64
N ASN A 562 -12.78 -20.92 -11.47
CA ASN A 562 -13.78 -20.96 -12.54
C ASN A 562 -14.39 -19.59 -12.82
N PHE A 563 -14.57 -18.76 -11.79
CA PHE A 563 -15.03 -17.39 -11.95
C PHE A 563 -14.01 -16.57 -12.76
N ALA A 564 -12.75 -16.53 -12.30
CA ALA A 564 -11.66 -15.82 -12.98
C ALA A 564 -11.51 -16.27 -14.43
N LYS A 565 -11.45 -17.59 -14.67
CA LYS A 565 -11.37 -18.16 -16.03
C LYS A 565 -12.47 -17.66 -16.98
N SER A 566 -13.67 -17.37 -16.46
CA SER A 566 -14.80 -16.89 -17.25
C SER A 566 -14.88 -15.37 -17.40
N THR A 567 -14.05 -14.61 -16.69
CA THR A 567 -14.17 -13.15 -16.55
C THR A 567 -12.87 -12.39 -16.78
N ASP A 568 -11.71 -13.05 -16.81
CA ASP A 568 -10.40 -12.41 -16.99
C ASP A 568 -10.30 -11.55 -18.26
N GLN A 569 -11.09 -11.87 -19.29
CA GLN A 569 -11.15 -11.07 -20.53
C GLN A 569 -11.66 -9.64 -20.32
N TYR A 570 -12.37 -9.35 -19.24
CA TYR A 570 -12.94 -8.01 -19.00
C TYR A 570 -11.95 -7.06 -18.31
N TYR A 571 -10.85 -7.57 -17.76
CA TYR A 571 -9.75 -6.74 -17.28
C TYR A 571 -8.83 -6.38 -18.44
N ASN A 572 -8.18 -5.22 -18.39
CA ASN A 572 -7.16 -4.89 -19.39
C ASN A 572 -6.04 -5.95 -19.39
N ASP A 573 -5.53 -6.30 -18.21
CA ASP A 573 -4.61 -7.43 -18.03
C ASP A 573 -4.76 -8.03 -16.62
N ALA A 574 -5.56 -9.09 -16.48
CA ALA A 574 -5.79 -9.77 -15.21
C ALA A 574 -4.51 -10.37 -14.58
N THR A 575 -3.37 -10.41 -15.28
CA THR A 575 -2.10 -10.85 -14.69
C THR A 575 -1.51 -9.86 -13.70
N TYR A 576 -1.99 -8.60 -13.68
CA TYR A 576 -1.60 -7.58 -12.72
C TYR A 576 -2.52 -7.47 -11.50
N ASN A 577 -3.68 -8.12 -11.54
CA ASN A 577 -4.63 -8.07 -10.43
C ASN A 577 -4.03 -8.65 -9.15
N VAL A 578 -4.29 -7.98 -8.02
CA VAL A 578 -3.89 -8.45 -6.69
C VAL A 578 -4.98 -9.35 -6.12
N MET A 579 -4.61 -10.56 -5.70
CA MET A 579 -5.54 -11.56 -5.15
C MET A 579 -5.30 -11.75 -3.66
N TYR A 580 -6.36 -11.77 -2.84
CA TYR A 580 -6.29 -12.25 -1.46
C TYR A 580 -7.52 -13.07 -1.08
N VAL A 581 -7.37 -13.95 -0.09
CA VAL A 581 -8.50 -14.69 0.51
C VAL A 581 -9.20 -13.85 1.55
N ASP A 582 -8.47 -13.21 2.45
CA ASP A 582 -9.00 -12.26 3.43
C ASP A 582 -8.06 -11.06 3.61
N SER A 583 -8.59 -10.00 4.23
CA SER A 583 -7.90 -8.73 4.46
C SER A 583 -8.35 -8.08 5.79
N HIS A 584 -7.96 -6.83 5.98
CA HIS A 584 -8.38 -5.97 7.09
C HIS A 584 -9.86 -5.53 7.06
N ASP A 585 -10.60 -5.84 5.99
CA ASP A 585 -12.03 -5.47 5.86
C ASP A 585 -12.93 -6.65 5.45
N TYR A 586 -12.40 -7.56 4.63
CA TYR A 586 -13.24 -8.56 3.96
C TYR A 586 -12.62 -9.96 4.00
N ALA A 587 -13.51 -10.93 4.10
CA ALA A 587 -13.28 -12.32 3.74
C ALA A 587 -14.22 -12.71 2.57
N PRO A 588 -14.07 -13.91 1.98
CA PRO A 588 -14.93 -14.34 0.89
C PRO A 588 -16.39 -14.47 1.37
N GLU A 589 -17.34 -14.49 0.42
CA GLU A 589 -18.78 -14.57 0.74
C GLU A 589 -19.14 -15.80 1.58
N GLN A 590 -18.36 -16.87 1.46
CA GLN A 590 -18.48 -18.07 2.27
C GLN A 590 -17.16 -18.32 3.00
N PRO A 591 -17.18 -18.69 4.30
CA PRO A 591 -18.37 -18.92 5.11
C PRO A 591 -19.04 -17.63 5.62
N ASP A 592 -18.29 -16.54 5.75
CA ASP A 592 -18.77 -15.24 6.23
C ASP A 592 -17.79 -14.16 5.78
N GLU A 593 -18.29 -13.13 5.08
CA GLU A 593 -17.46 -12.06 4.52
C GLU A 593 -16.97 -11.04 5.56
N LYS A 594 -17.57 -11.04 6.76
CA LYS A 594 -17.27 -10.05 7.82
C LYS A 594 -16.26 -10.53 8.85
N SER A 595 -15.89 -11.81 8.80
CA SER A 595 -15.08 -12.46 9.81
C SER A 595 -13.83 -13.06 9.18
N ARG A 596 -12.71 -13.10 9.93
CA ARG A 596 -11.45 -13.71 9.48
C ARG A 596 -11.70 -15.12 8.95
N PHE A 597 -11.08 -15.48 7.83
CA PHE A 597 -11.54 -16.63 7.06
C PHE A 597 -11.48 -17.95 7.84
N ALA A 598 -12.64 -18.59 7.99
CA ALA A 598 -12.81 -19.79 8.80
C ALA A 598 -12.87 -21.11 8.02
N GLY A 599 -12.44 -21.14 6.76
CA GLY A 599 -12.50 -22.31 5.89
C GLY A 599 -11.64 -23.52 6.30
N GLY A 600 -10.70 -23.32 7.23
CA GLY A 600 -9.82 -24.36 7.78
C GLY A 600 -8.54 -24.59 6.97
N THR A 601 -7.53 -25.14 7.64
CA THR A 601 -6.16 -25.32 7.12
C THR A 601 -6.10 -25.96 5.73
N GLN A 602 -6.91 -26.99 5.46
CA GLN A 602 -6.91 -27.65 4.15
C GLN A 602 -7.49 -26.75 3.05
N THR A 603 -8.54 -25.97 3.34
CA THR A 603 -9.12 -25.03 2.36
C THR A 603 -8.17 -23.87 2.13
N TRP A 604 -7.53 -23.37 3.19
CA TRP A 604 -6.45 -22.37 3.08
C TRP A 604 -5.34 -22.87 2.15
N ALA A 605 -4.79 -24.06 2.39
CA ALA A 605 -3.74 -24.61 1.53
C ALA A 605 -4.18 -24.77 0.07
N GLU A 606 -5.42 -25.21 -0.18
CA GLU A 606 -5.97 -25.28 -1.55
C GLU A 606 -6.13 -23.90 -2.22
N ASN A 607 -6.57 -22.88 -1.47
CA ASN A 607 -6.67 -21.50 -1.95
C ASN A 607 -5.28 -20.94 -2.28
N LEU A 608 -4.30 -21.19 -1.42
CA LEU A 608 -2.92 -20.75 -1.60
C LEU A 608 -2.25 -21.46 -2.78
N ASP A 609 -2.46 -22.77 -2.96
CA ASP A 609 -2.01 -23.49 -4.16
C ASP A 609 -2.48 -22.75 -5.43
N LEU A 610 -3.76 -22.37 -5.50
CA LEU A 610 -4.29 -21.63 -6.65
C LEU A 610 -3.65 -20.24 -6.78
N MET A 611 -3.64 -19.43 -5.72
CA MET A 611 -3.14 -18.05 -5.76
C MET A 611 -1.69 -17.96 -6.23
N PHE A 612 -0.84 -18.90 -5.80
CA PHE A 612 0.59 -18.83 -6.10
C PHE A 612 0.95 -19.43 -7.47
N THR A 613 0.10 -20.28 -8.06
CA THR A 613 0.37 -20.89 -9.37
C THR A 613 -0.52 -20.39 -10.51
N PHE A 614 -1.58 -19.65 -10.22
CA PHE A 614 -2.44 -19.02 -11.23
C PHE A 614 -1.93 -17.61 -11.59
N ARG A 615 -2.68 -16.87 -12.40
CA ARG A 615 -2.33 -15.50 -12.81
C ARG A 615 -2.61 -14.49 -11.69
N GLY A 616 -1.97 -13.33 -11.75
CA GLY A 616 -2.12 -12.27 -10.77
C GLY A 616 -1.02 -12.30 -9.71
N ILE A 617 -1.13 -11.38 -8.76
CA ILE A 617 -0.17 -11.12 -7.70
C ILE A 617 -0.77 -11.61 -6.37
N PRO A 618 -0.22 -12.67 -5.75
CA PRO A 618 -0.75 -13.19 -4.50
C PRO A 618 -0.45 -12.22 -3.34
N CYS A 619 -1.48 -11.90 -2.56
CA CYS A 619 -1.42 -11.09 -1.34
C CYS A 619 -2.01 -11.87 -0.16
N VAL A 620 -1.31 -11.88 0.97
CA VAL A 620 -1.74 -12.57 2.20
C VAL A 620 -1.72 -11.57 3.35
N TYR A 621 -2.84 -11.45 4.08
CA TYR A 621 -2.94 -10.60 5.26
C TYR A 621 -2.22 -11.22 6.46
N TYR A 622 -1.66 -10.38 7.33
CA TYR A 622 -0.86 -10.85 8.45
C TYR A 622 -1.61 -11.84 9.34
N GLY A 623 -0.89 -12.89 9.77
CA GLY A 623 -1.42 -13.94 10.62
C GLY A 623 -2.30 -14.98 9.91
N SER A 624 -2.68 -14.78 8.64
CA SER A 624 -3.41 -15.81 7.88
C SER A 624 -2.58 -17.10 7.72
N GLU A 625 -1.25 -17.01 7.76
CA GLU A 625 -0.29 -18.13 7.77
C GLU A 625 -0.36 -19.04 9.02
N VAL A 626 -1.10 -18.62 10.05
CA VAL A 626 -1.40 -19.42 11.26
C VAL A 626 -2.89 -19.46 11.58
N GLU A 627 -3.76 -19.01 10.67
CA GLU A 627 -5.20 -18.83 10.91
C GLU A 627 -5.48 -17.91 12.12
N PHE A 628 -4.68 -16.86 12.30
CA PHE A 628 -4.82 -15.89 13.40
C PHE A 628 -6.20 -15.23 13.38
N GLN A 629 -6.83 -15.18 14.57
CA GLN A 629 -8.17 -14.63 14.80
C GLN A 629 -9.27 -15.24 13.93
N LYS A 630 -9.07 -16.48 13.45
CA LYS A 630 -10.04 -17.19 12.61
C LYS A 630 -11.45 -17.18 13.19
N GLY A 631 -12.41 -16.70 12.41
CA GLY A 631 -13.83 -16.64 12.76
C GLY A 631 -14.23 -15.44 13.61
N GLU A 632 -13.27 -14.62 14.06
CA GLU A 632 -13.58 -13.35 14.72
C GLU A 632 -13.96 -12.29 13.68
N VAL A 633 -14.86 -11.38 14.06
CA VAL A 633 -15.28 -10.27 13.21
C VAL A 633 -14.09 -9.37 12.93
N ILE A 634 -13.89 -9.01 11.66
CA ILE A 634 -12.69 -8.29 11.22
C ILE A 634 -12.62 -6.90 11.84
N ASP A 635 -13.66 -6.10 11.60
CA ASP A 635 -13.78 -4.74 12.13
C ASP A 635 -15.16 -4.53 12.74
N VAL A 636 -15.16 -3.93 13.93
CA VAL A 636 -16.38 -3.53 14.66
C VAL A 636 -16.31 -2.06 15.08
N GLY A 637 -15.34 -1.30 14.58
CA GLY A 637 -15.04 0.05 15.05
C GLY A 637 -14.72 0.07 16.54
N PRO A 638 -15.08 1.13 17.28
CA PRO A 638 -14.78 1.25 18.70
C PRO A 638 -15.78 0.46 19.59
N ASN A 639 -16.32 -0.67 19.13
CA ASN A 639 -17.40 -1.39 19.81
C ASN A 639 -16.97 -2.71 20.49
N ALA A 640 -15.69 -3.09 20.40
CA ALA A 640 -15.11 -4.20 21.15
C ALA A 640 -13.59 -4.03 21.27
N PRO A 641 -12.93 -4.71 22.23
CA PRO A 641 -11.48 -4.67 22.35
C PRO A 641 -10.81 -5.24 21.10
N LEU A 642 -9.74 -4.61 20.61
CA LEU A 642 -9.03 -5.07 19.41
C LEU A 642 -8.51 -6.50 19.53
N SER A 643 -8.14 -6.93 20.74
CA SER A 643 -7.71 -8.31 21.02
C SER A 643 -8.75 -9.38 20.65
N THR A 644 -10.02 -9.00 20.49
CA THR A 644 -11.13 -9.90 20.13
C THR A 644 -11.62 -9.72 18.69
N THR A 645 -10.88 -9.00 17.84
CA THR A 645 -11.25 -8.75 16.44
C THR A 645 -10.24 -9.35 15.48
N GLY A 646 -10.55 -9.35 14.19
CA GLY A 646 -9.61 -9.72 13.15
C GLY A 646 -8.44 -8.76 12.97
N ARG A 647 -8.47 -7.61 13.65
CA ARG A 647 -7.46 -6.54 13.65
C ARG A 647 -6.61 -6.54 14.94
N ALA A 648 -6.56 -7.67 15.65
CA ALA A 648 -5.81 -7.84 16.89
C ALA A 648 -4.29 -7.72 16.71
N TYR A 649 -3.59 -7.43 17.82
CA TYR A 649 -2.12 -7.40 17.89
C TYR A 649 -1.53 -8.77 17.57
N TYR A 650 -0.62 -8.84 16.61
CA TYR A 650 0.02 -10.08 16.19
C TYR A 650 1.35 -10.37 16.89
N GLY A 651 1.99 -9.34 17.45
CA GLY A 651 3.42 -9.39 17.77
C GLY A 651 3.85 -10.50 18.73
N ASP A 652 2.94 -11.00 19.57
CA ASP A 652 3.18 -12.15 20.45
C ASP A 652 3.62 -13.41 19.67
N TYR A 653 3.18 -13.56 18.41
CA TYR A 653 3.56 -14.66 17.51
C TYR A 653 4.94 -14.48 16.88
N LEU A 654 5.54 -13.29 17.01
CA LEU A 654 6.80 -12.88 16.41
C LEU A 654 7.95 -12.80 17.41
N GLU A 655 7.70 -13.18 18.67
CA GLU A 655 8.69 -13.18 19.73
C GLU A 655 9.81 -14.21 19.51
N GLY A 656 11.06 -13.79 19.74
CA GLY A 656 12.26 -14.57 19.48
C GLY A 656 13.07 -14.05 18.28
N ASP A 657 14.11 -14.80 17.92
CA ASP A 657 15.07 -14.41 16.89
C ASP A 657 14.75 -15.10 15.56
N VAL A 658 14.82 -14.34 14.47
CA VAL A 658 14.78 -14.86 13.10
C VAL A 658 15.83 -14.14 12.26
N THR A 659 16.53 -14.90 11.41
CA THR A 659 17.45 -14.34 10.43
C THR A 659 17.23 -15.06 9.11
N ALA A 660 16.89 -14.30 8.07
CA ALA A 660 16.70 -14.83 6.73
C ALA A 660 17.94 -14.53 5.87
N THR A 661 18.60 -15.59 5.39
CA THR A 661 19.74 -15.44 4.47
C THR A 661 19.28 -15.24 3.03
N ASP A 662 18.10 -15.75 2.69
CA ASP A 662 17.41 -15.53 1.42
C ASP A 662 15.89 -15.77 1.62
N PHE A 663 15.08 -15.52 0.59
CA PHE A 663 13.65 -15.83 0.62
C PHE A 663 13.41 -17.32 0.89
N SER A 664 12.61 -17.63 1.91
CA SER A 664 12.34 -18.99 2.36
C SER A 664 13.55 -19.76 2.94
N GLU A 665 14.68 -19.09 3.17
CA GLU A 665 15.89 -19.65 3.79
C GLU A 665 16.24 -18.89 5.07
N TYR A 666 16.12 -19.55 6.22
CA TYR A 666 16.22 -18.88 7.51
C TYR A 666 16.64 -19.81 8.66
N THR A 667 17.06 -19.18 9.75
CA THR A 667 17.13 -19.79 11.09
C THR A 667 16.25 -19.01 12.04
N ALA A 668 15.54 -19.70 12.94
CA ALA A 668 14.66 -19.07 13.91
C ALA A 668 14.71 -19.77 15.28
N SER A 669 14.41 -19.03 16.35
CA SER A 669 14.22 -19.55 17.71
C SER A 669 13.08 -18.84 18.45
N GLY A 670 12.59 -19.39 19.56
CA GLY A 670 11.47 -18.80 20.31
C GLY A 670 10.11 -19.03 19.65
N THR A 671 9.13 -18.18 19.97
CA THR A 671 7.75 -18.27 19.46
C THR A 671 7.70 -18.15 17.94
N VAL A 672 8.49 -17.25 17.35
CA VAL A 672 8.54 -17.06 15.90
C VAL A 672 8.96 -18.33 15.15
N ALA A 673 9.81 -19.18 15.75
CA ALA A 673 10.15 -20.47 15.18
C ALA A 673 8.95 -21.45 15.17
N GLU A 674 8.09 -21.40 16.19
CA GLU A 674 6.86 -22.19 16.24
C GLU A 674 5.84 -21.69 15.21
N THR A 675 5.70 -20.37 15.07
CA THR A 675 4.87 -19.72 14.04
C THR A 675 5.31 -20.14 12.63
N LEU A 676 6.60 -20.02 12.31
CA LEU A 676 7.18 -20.43 11.02
C LEU A 676 7.09 -21.95 10.77
N ALA A 677 7.05 -22.77 11.83
CA ALA A 677 6.87 -24.21 11.74
C ALA A 677 5.41 -24.64 11.56
N SER A 678 4.44 -23.71 11.62
CA SER A 678 3.03 -24.03 11.41
C SER A 678 2.76 -24.60 10.01
N PRO A 679 1.72 -25.44 9.84
CA PRO A 679 1.47 -26.10 8.55
C PRO A 679 1.32 -25.15 7.36
N LEU A 680 0.64 -24.01 7.55
CA LEU A 680 0.42 -23.02 6.49
C LEU A 680 1.63 -22.12 6.27
N SER A 681 2.40 -21.78 7.30
CA SER A 681 3.66 -21.03 7.15
C SER A 681 4.69 -21.82 6.34
N VAL A 682 4.89 -23.11 6.65
CA VAL A 682 5.75 -23.99 5.86
C VAL A 682 5.23 -24.13 4.43
N HIS A 683 3.91 -24.22 4.25
CA HIS A 683 3.29 -24.29 2.93
C HIS A 683 3.54 -23.04 2.10
N LEU A 684 3.30 -21.85 2.66
CA LEU A 684 3.57 -20.55 2.01
C LEU A 684 5.03 -20.38 1.63
N SER A 685 5.95 -20.72 2.54
CA SER A 685 7.40 -20.69 2.27
C SER A 685 7.77 -21.52 1.02
N LYS A 686 7.14 -22.69 0.85
CA LYS A 686 7.37 -23.55 -0.34
C LYS A 686 6.65 -23.06 -1.58
N LEU A 687 5.45 -22.49 -1.46
CA LEU A 687 4.74 -21.87 -2.58
C LEU A 687 5.50 -20.68 -3.14
N ASN A 688 6.03 -19.82 -2.27
CA ASN A 688 6.90 -18.70 -2.64
C ASN A 688 8.15 -19.19 -3.39
N ALA A 689 8.84 -20.21 -2.85
CA ALA A 689 10.01 -20.78 -3.51
C ALA A 689 9.69 -21.39 -4.90
N ILE A 690 8.55 -22.09 -5.03
CA ILE A 690 8.09 -22.64 -6.31
C ILE A 690 7.78 -21.51 -7.30
N ARG A 691 7.02 -20.49 -6.88
CA ARG A 691 6.64 -19.36 -7.74
C ARG A 691 7.88 -18.60 -8.22
N ARG A 692 8.81 -18.28 -7.31
CA ARG A 692 10.05 -17.54 -7.60
C ARG A 692 10.96 -18.27 -8.59
N ALA A 693 10.97 -19.60 -8.57
CA ALA A 693 11.80 -20.41 -9.47
C ALA A 693 11.21 -20.58 -10.89
N ILE A 694 9.95 -20.18 -11.13
CA ILE A 694 9.23 -20.52 -12.37
C ILE A 694 8.60 -19.24 -12.97
N PRO A 695 9.27 -18.59 -13.93
CA PRO A 695 8.78 -17.34 -14.55
C PRO A 695 7.36 -17.42 -15.12
N ALA A 696 6.94 -18.61 -15.61
CA ALA A 696 5.57 -18.83 -16.09
C ALA A 696 4.51 -18.66 -14.99
N LEU A 697 4.82 -18.95 -13.72
CA LEU A 697 3.89 -18.77 -12.62
C LEU A 697 3.77 -17.29 -12.24
N GLN A 698 4.89 -16.56 -12.30
CA GLN A 698 4.98 -15.12 -12.01
C GLN A 698 4.26 -14.27 -13.07
N LYS A 699 4.72 -14.32 -14.33
CA LYS A 699 4.31 -13.38 -15.40
C LYS A 699 3.51 -14.03 -16.53
N GLY A 700 3.31 -15.35 -16.49
CA GLY A 700 2.83 -16.10 -17.64
C GLY A 700 1.34 -15.94 -17.92
N GLN A 701 1.01 -15.95 -19.20
CA GLN A 701 -0.36 -16.18 -19.69
C GLN A 701 -0.79 -17.62 -19.41
N TYR A 702 -2.09 -17.91 -19.50
CA TYR A 702 -2.61 -19.26 -19.29
C TYR A 702 -3.56 -19.78 -20.38
N THR A 703 -3.67 -21.10 -20.48
CA THR A 703 -4.78 -21.76 -21.19
C THR A 703 -5.36 -22.89 -20.34
N ALA A 704 -6.68 -23.00 -20.37
CA ALA A 704 -7.46 -24.09 -19.79
C ALA A 704 -8.39 -24.75 -20.83
N SER A 705 -8.12 -24.53 -22.12
CA SER A 705 -8.93 -25.08 -23.21
C SER A 705 -8.87 -26.61 -23.24
N ASP A 706 -10.02 -27.26 -23.49
CA ASP A 706 -10.13 -28.72 -23.66
C ASP A 706 -9.22 -29.29 -24.77
N SER A 707 -8.75 -28.45 -25.69
CA SER A 707 -7.76 -28.85 -26.70
C SER A 707 -6.39 -29.18 -26.09
N TYR A 708 -6.05 -28.54 -24.97
CA TYR A 708 -4.73 -28.62 -24.33
C TYR A 708 -4.78 -29.26 -22.94
N VAL A 709 -5.88 -29.14 -22.22
CA VAL A 709 -6.03 -29.67 -20.86
C VAL A 709 -7.34 -30.43 -20.77
N THR A 710 -7.31 -31.67 -20.28
CA THR A 710 -8.53 -32.48 -20.06
C THR A 710 -8.50 -33.15 -18.71
N GLY A 711 -9.64 -33.09 -18.00
CA GLY A 711 -9.77 -33.57 -16.63
C GLY A 711 -9.17 -32.60 -15.61
N GLY A 712 -9.64 -32.74 -14.37
CA GLY A 712 -9.23 -31.89 -13.24
C GLY A 712 -10.03 -30.59 -13.15
N ASP A 713 -10.42 -30.23 -11.93
CA ASP A 713 -11.32 -29.08 -11.68
C ASP A 713 -10.56 -27.75 -11.77
N MET A 714 -9.26 -27.78 -11.46
CA MET A 714 -8.33 -26.64 -11.51
C MET A 714 -7.04 -27.06 -12.19
N SER A 715 -7.05 -27.09 -13.53
CA SER A 715 -5.89 -27.48 -14.33
C SER A 715 -5.72 -26.55 -15.52
N TYR A 716 -4.49 -26.11 -15.76
CA TYR A 716 -4.15 -25.13 -16.78
C TYR A 716 -2.66 -25.21 -17.15
N ILE A 717 -2.31 -24.63 -18.29
CA ILE A 717 -0.93 -24.45 -18.73
C ILE A 717 -0.58 -22.98 -18.58
N ARG A 718 0.59 -22.68 -18.01
CA ARG A 718 1.18 -21.34 -17.93
C ARG A 718 2.38 -21.24 -18.86
N ARG A 719 2.55 -20.11 -19.53
CA ARG A 719 3.79 -19.82 -20.29
C ARG A 719 4.15 -18.35 -20.23
N TYR A 720 5.44 -18.07 -20.12
CA TYR A 720 6.02 -16.75 -20.27
C TYR A 720 7.27 -16.83 -21.15
N THR A 721 7.42 -15.89 -22.09
CA THR A 721 8.64 -15.77 -22.88
C THR A 721 9.15 -14.34 -22.88
N SER A 722 10.45 -14.17 -22.67
CA SER A 722 11.15 -12.89 -22.81
C SER A 722 12.38 -13.10 -23.69
N ALA A 723 12.42 -12.45 -24.85
CA ALA A 723 13.58 -12.52 -25.73
C ALA A 723 14.77 -11.74 -25.16
N GLU A 724 14.50 -10.67 -24.41
CA GLU A 724 15.50 -9.83 -23.74
C GLU A 724 16.23 -10.61 -22.66
N ASP A 725 15.49 -11.36 -21.83
CA ASP A 725 16.04 -12.13 -20.71
C ASP A 725 16.43 -13.56 -21.11
N GLY A 726 16.17 -13.95 -22.36
CA GLY A 726 16.40 -15.33 -22.83
C GLY A 726 15.51 -16.37 -22.13
N ILE A 727 14.30 -15.99 -21.73
CA ILE A 727 13.35 -16.83 -20.99
C ILE A 727 12.33 -17.47 -21.94
N ASP A 728 12.13 -18.78 -21.80
CA ASP A 728 10.94 -19.50 -22.29
C ASP A 728 10.52 -20.52 -21.23
N SER A 729 9.65 -20.10 -20.33
CA SER A 729 9.17 -20.92 -19.21
C SER A 729 7.78 -21.45 -19.52
N LEU A 730 7.59 -22.77 -19.43
CA LEU A 730 6.31 -23.45 -19.64
C LEU A 730 6.02 -24.38 -18.45
N ALA A 731 4.89 -24.19 -17.78
CA ALA A 731 4.48 -24.98 -16.63
C ALA A 731 3.08 -25.59 -16.82
N LEU A 732 2.93 -26.86 -16.46
CA LEU A 732 1.66 -27.59 -16.47
C LEU A 732 1.18 -27.74 -15.03
N VAL A 733 0.05 -27.12 -14.70
CA VAL A 733 -0.44 -27.00 -13.33
C VAL A 733 -1.74 -27.76 -13.15
N THR A 734 -1.84 -28.52 -12.07
CA THR A 734 -3.12 -29.08 -11.60
C THR A 734 -3.18 -29.04 -10.07
N VAL A 735 -4.31 -28.57 -9.54
CA VAL A 735 -4.57 -28.42 -8.10
C VAL A 735 -5.72 -29.34 -7.70
N SER A 736 -5.56 -30.05 -6.58
CA SER A 736 -6.52 -30.97 -5.95
C SER A 736 -7.06 -32.11 -6.83
N SER A 737 -6.55 -32.25 -8.05
CA SER A 737 -7.09 -33.16 -9.06
C SER A 737 -5.99 -33.65 -10.01
N GLY A 738 -6.30 -34.69 -10.79
CA GLY A 738 -5.41 -35.14 -11.87
C GLY A 738 -5.84 -34.51 -13.20
N ALA A 739 -4.92 -34.40 -14.14
CA ALA A 739 -5.18 -33.80 -15.44
C ALA A 739 -4.37 -34.49 -16.55
N THR A 740 -4.81 -34.35 -17.80
CA THR A 740 -4.03 -34.71 -18.98
C THR A 740 -3.79 -33.47 -19.82
N PHE A 741 -2.51 -33.13 -19.98
CA PHE A 741 -2.00 -32.05 -20.82
C PHE A 741 -1.64 -32.60 -22.19
N LYS A 742 -2.04 -31.90 -23.25
CA LYS A 742 -1.96 -32.33 -24.66
C LYS A 742 -1.37 -31.24 -25.52
N ASN A 743 -0.86 -31.62 -26.70
CA ASN A 743 -0.24 -30.71 -27.66
C ASN A 743 0.91 -29.89 -27.05
N ILE A 744 1.59 -30.46 -26.06
CA ILE A 744 2.74 -29.84 -25.39
C ILE A 744 4.06 -30.24 -26.08
N PRO A 745 5.14 -29.45 -25.94
CA PRO A 745 6.44 -29.82 -26.45
C PRO A 745 6.91 -31.18 -25.93
N ASN A 746 7.53 -31.98 -26.80
CA ASN A 746 8.24 -33.18 -26.39
C ASN A 746 9.52 -32.80 -25.63
N GLY A 747 9.87 -33.60 -24.63
CA GLY A 747 11.09 -33.40 -23.85
C GLY A 747 10.93 -33.78 -22.39
N ARG A 748 11.93 -33.38 -21.59
CA ARG A 748 11.96 -33.62 -20.15
C ARG A 748 11.08 -32.60 -19.45
N TYR A 749 10.23 -33.05 -18.55
CA TYR A 749 9.45 -32.23 -17.61
C TYR A 749 9.79 -32.65 -16.18
N VAL A 750 9.91 -31.69 -15.29
CA VAL A 750 10.20 -31.90 -13.87
C VAL A 750 9.08 -31.30 -13.05
N ASP A 751 8.49 -32.08 -12.16
CA ASP A 751 7.52 -31.59 -11.18
C ASP A 751 8.22 -30.83 -10.06
N ALA A 752 7.97 -29.53 -9.92
CA ALA A 752 8.54 -28.70 -8.87
C ALA A 752 8.12 -29.16 -7.46
N VAL A 753 7.00 -29.86 -7.34
CA VAL A 753 6.45 -30.28 -6.04
C VAL A 753 7.15 -31.54 -5.52
N THR A 754 7.23 -32.59 -6.33
CA THR A 754 7.76 -33.91 -5.93
C THR A 754 9.12 -34.27 -6.52
N GLY A 755 9.60 -33.53 -7.51
CA GLY A 755 10.78 -33.87 -8.29
C GLY A 755 10.57 -34.99 -9.32
N ASP A 756 9.33 -35.47 -9.51
CA ASP A 756 9.01 -36.48 -10.52
C ASP A 756 9.40 -35.99 -11.92
N VAL A 757 10.03 -36.86 -12.70
CA VAL A 757 10.53 -36.56 -14.04
C VAL A 757 9.74 -37.34 -15.08
N LYS A 758 9.17 -36.64 -16.06
CA LYS A 758 8.49 -37.23 -17.21
C LYS A 758 9.22 -36.88 -18.49
N ASN A 759 9.43 -37.86 -19.36
CA ASN A 759 9.94 -37.64 -20.71
C ASN A 759 8.78 -37.81 -21.70
N VAL A 760 8.30 -36.69 -22.23
CA VAL A 760 7.16 -36.62 -23.16
C VAL A 760 7.65 -36.85 -24.59
N THR A 761 7.06 -37.80 -25.30
CA THR A 761 7.43 -38.16 -26.69
C THR A 761 6.30 -38.05 -27.71
N ASN A 762 5.05 -37.90 -27.24
CA ASN A 762 3.84 -37.83 -28.05
C ASN A 762 3.02 -36.56 -27.79
N GLY A 763 3.65 -35.54 -27.19
CA GLY A 763 3.01 -34.28 -26.82
C GLY A 763 1.89 -34.42 -25.79
N THR A 764 1.93 -35.44 -24.94
CA THR A 764 0.93 -35.67 -23.88
C THR A 764 1.60 -36.04 -22.55
N LEU A 765 1.13 -35.42 -21.46
CA LEU A 765 1.52 -35.74 -20.09
C LEU A 765 0.26 -35.91 -19.24
N THR A 766 0.14 -37.05 -18.57
CA THR A 766 -0.98 -37.33 -17.64
C THR A 766 -0.49 -37.37 -16.21
N VAL A 767 -1.17 -36.62 -15.36
CA VAL A 767 -1.01 -36.60 -13.91
C VAL A 767 -2.16 -37.41 -13.30
N SER A 768 -1.83 -38.41 -12.48
CA SER A 768 -2.82 -39.18 -11.74
C SER A 768 -3.53 -38.31 -10.71
N LYS A 769 -4.71 -38.75 -10.24
CA LYS A 769 -5.46 -38.04 -9.19
C LYS A 769 -4.57 -37.77 -7.96
N ILE A 770 -4.50 -36.51 -7.56
CA ILE A 770 -3.87 -36.06 -6.31
C ILE A 770 -4.95 -35.74 -5.26
N GLY A 771 -4.57 -35.68 -3.98
CA GLY A 771 -5.48 -35.36 -2.89
C GLY A 771 -5.80 -33.86 -2.81
N LYS A 772 -6.91 -33.50 -2.15
CA LYS A 772 -7.28 -32.09 -1.91
C LYS A 772 -6.14 -31.31 -1.22
N ALA A 773 -5.94 -30.05 -1.62
CA ALA A 773 -4.87 -29.16 -1.14
C ALA A 773 -3.46 -29.70 -1.45
N ASN A 774 -3.33 -30.37 -2.60
CA ASN A 774 -2.04 -30.67 -3.18
C ASN A 774 -2.07 -30.24 -4.64
N MET A 775 -0.90 -29.97 -5.19
CA MET A 775 -0.77 -29.60 -6.59
C MET A 775 0.40 -30.32 -7.27
N ARG A 776 0.43 -30.25 -8.59
CA ARG A 776 1.57 -30.63 -9.42
C ARG A 776 1.89 -29.49 -10.36
N VAL A 777 3.19 -29.23 -10.53
CA VAL A 777 3.70 -28.18 -11.40
C VAL A 777 4.83 -28.76 -12.25
N TYR A 778 4.48 -29.35 -13.40
CA TYR A 778 5.48 -29.90 -14.32
C TYR A 778 6.04 -28.80 -15.21
N VAL A 779 7.32 -28.48 -15.05
CA VAL A 779 8.02 -27.45 -15.82
C VAL A 779 8.78 -28.10 -16.99
N CYS A 780 8.63 -27.55 -18.19
CA CYS A 780 9.37 -27.99 -19.36
C CYS A 780 10.86 -27.69 -19.20
N CYS A 781 11.68 -28.73 -19.26
CA CYS A 781 13.14 -28.68 -19.19
C CYS A 781 13.77 -29.21 -20.49
N ALA A 782 13.03 -29.12 -21.60
CA ALA A 782 13.56 -29.45 -22.92
C ALA A 782 14.60 -28.40 -23.36
N ASN A 783 15.42 -28.74 -24.35
CA ASN A 783 16.44 -27.82 -24.84
C ASN A 783 15.80 -26.52 -25.35
N GLY A 784 16.27 -25.37 -24.87
CA GLY A 784 15.74 -24.04 -25.18
C GLY A 784 14.66 -23.54 -24.22
N PHE A 785 14.23 -24.32 -23.23
CA PHE A 785 13.30 -23.87 -22.19
C PHE A 785 14.02 -23.53 -20.88
N THR A 786 13.49 -22.53 -20.18
CA THR A 786 13.85 -22.20 -18.80
C THR A 786 13.18 -23.20 -17.86
N GLY A 787 13.92 -24.27 -17.54
CA GLY A 787 13.48 -25.35 -16.66
C GLY A 787 13.88 -25.16 -15.20
N ILE A 788 13.65 -26.22 -14.40
CA ILE A 788 14.09 -26.33 -13.01
C ILE A 788 14.96 -27.59 -12.84
N ASP A 789 15.78 -27.60 -11.79
CA ASP A 789 16.73 -28.70 -11.56
C ASP A 789 16.13 -29.90 -10.82
N GLY A 790 15.11 -29.69 -9.99
CA GLY A 790 14.54 -30.76 -9.17
C GLY A 790 13.38 -30.31 -8.27
N GLN A 791 13.21 -31.03 -7.18
CA GLN A 791 12.15 -30.79 -6.20
C GLN A 791 12.39 -29.49 -5.41
N ILE A 792 11.31 -28.71 -5.23
CA ILE A 792 11.25 -27.51 -4.38
C ILE A 792 10.21 -27.69 -3.26
N GLY A 793 9.04 -28.27 -3.56
CA GLY A 793 7.88 -28.34 -2.65
C GLY A 793 8.13 -29.03 -1.29
N GLY A 794 8.95 -30.09 -1.27
CA GLY A 794 9.58 -30.63 -0.05
C GLY A 794 8.65 -30.87 1.16
N THR A 795 9.04 -30.31 2.31
CA THR A 795 8.62 -30.68 3.69
C THR A 795 7.21 -30.24 4.11
N SER A 796 6.36 -29.76 3.20
CA SER A 796 5.01 -29.31 3.56
C SER A 796 4.08 -30.48 3.94
N SER A 797 3.10 -30.20 4.82
CA SER A 797 1.99 -31.13 5.08
C SER A 797 1.07 -31.29 3.87
N PHE A 798 1.10 -30.29 2.99
CA PHE A 798 0.46 -30.19 1.68
C PHE A 798 1.53 -30.32 0.59
N LEU A 799 1.23 -30.00 -0.68
CA LEU A 799 2.19 -30.11 -1.79
C LEU A 799 2.76 -31.54 -1.96
N LYS A 800 1.89 -32.56 -1.94
CA LYS A 800 2.28 -33.97 -2.06
C LYS A 800 1.92 -34.62 -3.35
#